data_AF-R6X889-F1
#
_entry.id   AF-R6X889-F1
#
_cell.length_a   1.000
_cell.length_b   1.000
_cell.length_c   1.000
_cell.angle_alpha   90.00
_cell.angle_beta   90.00
_cell.angle_gamma   90.00
#
_symmetry.space_group_name_H-M   'P 1'
#
loop_
_entity.id
_entity.type
_entity.pdbx_description
1 polymer ?
#
loop_
_entity_poly.entity_id
_entity_poly.type
_entity_poly.pdbx_seq_one_letter_code
_entity_poly.pdbx_strand_id
1 'polypeptide(L)'
;MKRTFLLAAMVAAVVCAGTDASAQKKAKKSQLVLDGTVVNVNPLARTSPVEEKLKAKNTPGIEYAPTKTVYLYPKGQGVDQGIVENGVAVTQGPLVSNGLEGAEVAGGWGFVSNVTDSARIDIFLPEKPNGQMVIACPGGGYAGLSTWNEGSYVAKWLNDRNVACAVLKYRLPNGHREVPLQDVQNAFRYCRHHSEDWGIKQIGVMGFSAGGHLASTAETMYVDSTTRPDFAVLLYPVILMDENATHKGSVDNLLGGEASWTDREDKPFGQWYNGLNEYDGLKRMYTTYRDVTPTTPPTFIGVSTYDKTVPVVSSVKFYQALVRNKVPAELHIYPKGGHGWGFTDLSIGLDPKVCKDNLGSCRPEFSAALERWLGQQLESVNGKKELPKVAREQFTCKPDKVVYLYPEGQNVDKGIEGITLGPGESNGCTKSEELTKDMNLKFTGDSARFELYLAKNPNGKMVIICPGGAYWFTAYVHEGQYAAEWLNSQGISAAVLKYRLPYGHWNVPLNDVQNVFRYCRHYAPEWGVKQIGVMGFSAGGHLAATASTQYIDAETRPDFSILVYPVISSEPGVGHEGSFNNLIGTEKGWYNRKGKDFESWDTGKKKFEALKERYSLDKQVSADTPKTFIIFSSNDYGVPPENEVRYFNALVKNGVPCEMHAFPGGGHGYGFRNAKYCNDPIQEYRNDFLSAMARFLKEL
;
A
#
# COMPACT_ATOMS: atom_id res chain seq x y z
N MET A 1 -38.25 -44.67 -44.59
CA MET A 1 -37.89 -46.01 -45.12
C MET A 1 -36.81 -46.58 -44.20
N LYS A 2 -37.12 -47.58 -43.36
CA LYS A 2 -36.71 -49.01 -43.52
C LYS A 2 -35.21 -49.16 -43.85
N ARG A 3 -34.35 -49.95 -43.21
CA ARG A 3 -34.32 -50.98 -42.14
C ARG A 3 -32.80 -51.21 -41.87
N THR A 4 -32.29 -51.35 -40.63
CA THR A 4 -31.92 -52.63 -39.94
C THR A 4 -31.08 -53.60 -40.80
N PHE A 5 -30.04 -54.33 -40.38
CA PHE A 5 -29.41 -54.88 -39.15
C PHE A 5 -27.92 -55.21 -39.57
N LEU A 6 -26.91 -55.53 -38.75
CA LEU A 6 -26.79 -56.70 -37.87
C LEU A 6 -25.49 -56.62 -37.04
N LEU A 7 -25.61 -57.11 -35.81
CA LEU A 7 -24.59 -57.39 -34.81
C LEU A 7 -24.36 -58.92 -34.77
N ALA A 8 -23.15 -59.37 -34.39
CA ALA A 8 -22.81 -60.67 -33.73
C ALA A 8 -21.55 -61.30 -34.35
N ALA A 9 -20.74 -62.14 -33.69
CA ALA A 9 -20.35 -62.40 -32.31
C ALA A 9 -19.40 -63.61 -32.38
N MET A 10 -18.37 -63.64 -31.52
CA MET A 10 -17.66 -64.81 -30.97
C MET A 10 -17.02 -65.89 -31.89
N VAL A 11 -15.80 -66.33 -31.53
CA VAL A 11 -15.53 -67.66 -30.92
C VAL A 11 -14.05 -67.75 -30.54
N ALA A 12 -13.82 -68.32 -29.36
CA ALA A 12 -12.53 -68.59 -28.72
C ALA A 12 -11.88 -69.90 -29.20
N ALA A 13 -10.55 -70.02 -29.01
CA ALA A 13 -9.88 -71.30 -28.87
C ALA A 13 -8.67 -71.18 -27.92
N VAL A 14 -8.54 -72.20 -27.07
CA VAL A 14 -7.68 -72.39 -25.90
C VAL A 14 -6.46 -73.27 -26.25
N VAL A 15 -5.44 -73.29 -25.36
CA VAL A 15 -4.53 -74.41 -24.94
C VAL A 15 -3.03 -74.03 -25.10
N CYS A 16 -2.06 -74.19 -24.19
CA CYS A 16 -1.87 -74.76 -22.83
C CYS A 16 -0.60 -74.12 -22.20
N ALA A 17 -0.60 -73.78 -20.90
CA ALA A 17 0.10 -74.44 -19.78
C ALA A 17 1.65 -74.37 -19.74
N GLY A 18 2.18 -73.82 -18.64
CA GLY A 18 3.58 -73.87 -18.24
C GLY A 18 3.84 -73.07 -16.97
N THR A 19 3.78 -73.76 -15.82
CA THR A 19 4.01 -73.28 -14.46
C THR A 19 5.50 -72.98 -14.20
N ASP A 20 5.80 -71.89 -13.48
CA ASP A 20 6.69 -72.02 -12.31
C ASP A 20 6.68 -70.78 -11.42
N ALA A 21 6.50 -71.02 -10.11
CA ALA A 21 6.49 -70.03 -9.07
C ALA A 21 7.50 -70.43 -7.99
N SER A 22 8.74 -69.94 -8.10
CA SER A 22 9.60 -69.62 -6.95
C SER A 22 10.97 -69.11 -7.39
N ALA A 23 11.17 -67.79 -7.43
CA ALA A 23 12.48 -67.19 -7.21
C ALA A 23 12.32 -65.74 -6.75
N GLN A 24 12.92 -65.44 -5.60
CA GLN A 24 12.80 -64.21 -4.84
C GLN A 24 13.55 -63.01 -5.44
N LYS A 25 13.03 -61.81 -5.11
CA LYS A 25 13.76 -60.57 -4.78
C LYS A 25 14.86 -60.08 -5.75
N LYS A 26 14.57 -59.00 -6.47
CA LYS A 26 15.30 -57.71 -6.39
C LYS A 26 14.62 -56.61 -7.21
N ALA A 27 14.75 -55.39 -6.71
CA ALA A 27 14.11 -54.14 -7.12
C ALA A 27 14.13 -53.82 -8.62
N LYS A 28 13.01 -53.32 -9.13
CA LYS A 28 12.95 -52.24 -10.14
C LYS A 28 11.74 -51.34 -9.82
N LYS A 29 12.03 -50.12 -9.38
CA LYS A 29 11.09 -48.98 -9.43
C LYS A 29 10.80 -48.72 -10.91
N SER A 30 9.59 -49.00 -11.38
CA SER A 30 9.12 -48.61 -12.70
C SER A 30 8.42 -47.26 -12.61
N GLN A 31 8.87 -46.32 -13.47
CA GLN A 31 8.19 -45.09 -13.83
C GLN A 31 6.70 -45.33 -14.08
N LEU A 32 5.85 -44.47 -13.52
CA LEU A 32 4.46 -44.38 -13.93
C LEU A 32 4.39 -43.39 -15.10
N VAL A 33 4.33 -43.94 -16.32
CA VAL A 33 3.93 -43.19 -17.51
C VAL A 33 2.40 -43.05 -17.43
N LEU A 34 1.91 -41.81 -17.32
CA LEU A 34 0.48 -41.52 -17.36
C LEU A 34 0.09 -41.19 -18.80
N ASP A 35 -0.53 -42.17 -19.46
CA ASP A 35 -1.19 -41.99 -20.75
C ASP A 35 -2.35 -41.00 -20.62
N GLY A 36 -2.16 -39.79 -21.16
CA GLY A 36 -3.08 -39.04 -22.03
C GLY A 36 -4.58 -38.90 -21.71
N THR A 37 -5.07 -39.36 -20.57
CA THR A 37 -6.48 -39.26 -20.19
C THR A 37 -6.63 -38.17 -19.14
N VAL A 38 -7.46 -37.17 -19.46
CA VAL A 38 -8.02 -36.25 -18.48
C VAL A 38 -8.75 -37.11 -17.45
N VAL A 39 -8.10 -37.35 -16.31
CA VAL A 39 -8.73 -38.08 -15.23
C VAL A 39 -9.71 -37.09 -14.59
N ASN A 40 -11.01 -37.30 -14.82
CA ASN A 40 -12.05 -36.83 -13.90
C ASN A 40 -11.84 -37.60 -12.57
N VAL A 41 -10.87 -37.15 -11.78
CA VAL A 41 -10.67 -37.67 -10.42
C VAL A 41 -11.62 -36.91 -9.50
N ASN A 42 -12.41 -37.69 -8.77
CA ASN A 42 -13.19 -37.35 -7.59
C ASN A 42 -12.79 -36.00 -6.90
N PRO A 43 -13.72 -35.05 -6.69
CA PRO A 43 -13.45 -33.68 -6.20
C PRO A 43 -12.90 -33.56 -4.76
N LEU A 44 -12.38 -34.63 -4.15
CA LEU A 44 -11.81 -34.64 -2.80
C LEU A 44 -10.42 -35.28 -2.66
N ALA A 45 -9.75 -35.69 -3.73
CA ALA A 45 -8.48 -36.41 -3.58
C ALA A 45 -7.45 -36.09 -4.66
N ARG A 46 -6.62 -35.08 -4.39
CA ARG A 46 -5.15 -35.14 -4.52
C ARG A 46 -4.57 -33.81 -4.05
N THR A 47 -4.44 -33.64 -2.73
CA THR A 47 -3.37 -32.79 -2.20
C THR A 47 -2.03 -33.36 -2.68
N SER A 48 -1.02 -32.52 -2.88
CA SER A 48 0.33 -33.04 -3.23
C SER A 48 0.75 -34.09 -2.18
N PRO A 49 1.47 -35.17 -2.54
CA PRO A 49 2.04 -36.12 -1.57
C PRO A 49 2.85 -35.45 -0.45
N VAL A 50 3.35 -34.24 -0.71
CA VAL A 50 4.03 -33.37 0.24
C VAL A 50 3.06 -32.77 1.27
N GLU A 51 1.88 -32.34 0.85
CA GLU A 51 0.84 -31.80 1.73
C GLU A 51 0.16 -32.87 2.57
N GLU A 52 -0.03 -34.07 2.02
CA GLU A 52 -0.47 -35.24 2.81
C GLU A 52 0.53 -35.56 3.93
N LYS A 53 1.83 -35.52 3.63
CA LYS A 53 2.89 -35.68 4.63
C LYS A 53 2.91 -34.55 5.67
N LEU A 54 2.57 -33.32 5.29
CA LEU A 54 2.47 -32.20 6.24
C LEU A 54 1.26 -32.37 7.18
N LYS A 55 0.11 -32.80 6.65
CA LYS A 55 -1.09 -33.13 7.45
C LYS A 55 -0.84 -34.28 8.42
N ALA A 56 -0.11 -35.32 7.98
CA ALA A 56 0.19 -36.49 8.81
C ALA A 56 1.16 -36.22 9.99
N LYS A 57 1.88 -35.08 9.98
CA LYS A 57 2.84 -34.72 11.04
C LYS A 57 2.22 -34.04 12.27
N ASN A 58 0.89 -34.03 12.43
CA ASN A 58 0.17 -33.26 13.47
C ASN A 58 0.56 -31.77 13.50
N THR A 59 1.02 -31.25 12.36
CA THR A 59 1.28 -29.82 12.20
C THR A 59 -0.08 -29.12 12.18
N PRO A 60 -0.33 -28.09 13.00
CA PRO A 60 -1.58 -27.34 12.91
C PRO A 60 -1.69 -26.76 11.50
N GLY A 61 -2.66 -27.27 10.75
CA GLY A 61 -2.87 -26.96 9.36
C GLY A 61 -4.35 -26.83 9.11
N ILE A 62 -4.70 -25.97 8.17
CA ILE A 62 -6.08 -25.63 7.86
C ILE A 62 -6.84 -26.85 7.30
N GLU A 63 -8.08 -27.06 7.78
CA GLU A 63 -9.09 -27.99 7.23
C GLU A 63 -9.77 -27.43 5.94
N TYR A 64 -9.08 -26.61 5.17
CA TYR A 64 -9.59 -25.97 3.95
C TYR A 64 -8.80 -26.51 2.76
N ALA A 65 -9.44 -27.42 2.02
CA ALA A 65 -8.85 -28.07 0.85
C ALA A 65 -9.29 -27.35 -0.44
N PRO A 66 -8.46 -27.38 -1.50
CA PRO A 66 -8.87 -26.86 -2.80
C PRO A 66 -10.04 -27.66 -3.35
N THR A 67 -10.94 -26.96 -4.06
CA THR A 67 -12.00 -27.57 -4.88
C THR A 67 -11.39 -28.44 -5.98
N LYS A 68 -10.28 -27.99 -6.58
CA LYS A 68 -9.57 -28.70 -7.65
C LYS A 68 -8.10 -28.29 -7.66
N THR A 69 -7.23 -29.24 -7.97
CA THR A 69 -5.81 -28.99 -8.26
C THR A 69 -5.51 -29.29 -9.72
N VAL A 70 -4.78 -28.40 -10.39
CA VAL A 70 -4.45 -28.51 -11.81
C VAL A 70 -2.95 -28.34 -12.01
N TYR A 71 -2.29 -29.39 -12.51
CA TYR A 71 -0.88 -29.34 -12.89
C TYR A 71 -0.74 -28.65 -14.25
N LEU A 72 0.12 -27.62 -14.30
CA LEU A 72 0.30 -26.81 -15.51
C LEU A 72 1.06 -27.57 -16.61
N TYR A 73 1.91 -28.52 -16.22
CA TYR A 73 2.83 -29.23 -17.12
C TYR A 73 2.75 -30.76 -16.97
N PRO A 74 1.62 -31.38 -17.33
CA PRO A 74 1.41 -32.83 -17.15
C PRO A 74 2.39 -33.70 -17.96
N LYS A 75 3.06 -33.13 -18.98
CA LYS A 75 4.06 -33.79 -19.82
C LYS A 75 5.50 -33.53 -19.40
N GLY A 76 5.75 -32.82 -18.30
CA GLY A 76 7.09 -32.47 -17.82
C GLY A 76 7.63 -31.15 -18.36
N GLN A 77 8.89 -30.84 -18.05
CA GLN A 77 9.61 -29.64 -18.54
C GLN A 77 10.23 -29.85 -19.93
N GLY A 78 10.44 -28.78 -20.71
CA GLY A 78 11.14 -28.86 -22.00
C GLY A 78 10.29 -29.40 -23.16
N VAL A 79 8.97 -29.27 -23.03
CA VAL A 79 8.00 -29.62 -24.08
C VAL A 79 7.22 -28.37 -24.49
N ASP A 80 6.84 -28.27 -25.76
CA ASP A 80 6.11 -27.09 -26.26
C ASP A 80 4.60 -27.12 -25.93
N GLN A 81 4.12 -28.22 -25.35
CA GLN A 81 2.70 -28.43 -25.04
C GLN A 81 2.40 -28.29 -23.54
N GLY A 82 1.47 -27.40 -23.22
CA GLY A 82 0.85 -27.32 -21.90
C GLY A 82 -0.38 -28.23 -21.81
N ILE A 83 -1.44 -27.74 -21.17
CA ILE A 83 -2.72 -28.39 -21.05
C ILE A 83 -3.47 -28.28 -22.39
N VAL A 84 -3.97 -29.41 -22.88
CA VAL A 84 -4.85 -29.49 -24.05
C VAL A 84 -6.17 -30.10 -23.62
N GLU A 85 -7.28 -29.38 -23.83
CA GLU A 85 -8.63 -29.84 -23.50
C GLU A 85 -9.47 -29.81 -24.79
N ASN A 86 -10.16 -30.92 -25.09
CA ASN A 86 -10.99 -31.06 -26.30
C ASN A 86 -10.28 -30.67 -27.61
N GLY A 87 -8.97 -30.92 -27.71
CA GLY A 87 -8.15 -30.58 -28.88
C GLY A 87 -7.70 -29.11 -28.95
N VAL A 88 -8.05 -28.29 -27.96
CA VAL A 88 -7.65 -26.88 -27.85
C VAL A 88 -6.50 -26.76 -26.85
N ALA A 89 -5.41 -26.10 -27.24
CA ALA A 89 -4.33 -25.75 -26.33
C ALA A 89 -4.80 -24.66 -25.36
N VAL A 90 -4.98 -25.03 -24.09
CA VAL A 90 -5.43 -24.14 -23.01
C VAL A 90 -4.24 -23.38 -22.44
N THR A 91 -3.12 -24.05 -22.20
CA THR A 91 -1.87 -23.43 -21.72
C THR A 91 -0.71 -23.76 -22.64
N GLN A 92 0.36 -22.97 -22.52
CA GLN A 92 1.61 -23.19 -23.27
C GLN A 92 2.52 -24.16 -22.52
N GLY A 93 3.36 -24.90 -23.24
CA GLY A 93 4.35 -25.77 -22.62
C GLY A 93 5.46 -24.99 -21.90
N PRO A 94 6.16 -25.63 -20.96
CA PRO A 94 7.28 -25.04 -20.26
C PRO A 94 8.51 -24.99 -21.20
N LEU A 95 8.60 -23.93 -22.00
CA LEU A 95 9.67 -23.71 -22.99
C LEU A 95 11.08 -23.75 -22.38
N VAL A 96 11.21 -23.38 -21.10
CA VAL A 96 12.48 -23.36 -20.36
C VAL A 96 12.36 -24.26 -19.14
N SER A 97 13.30 -25.20 -18.98
CA SER A 97 13.47 -25.96 -17.73
C SER A 97 14.14 -25.10 -16.67
N ASN A 98 13.74 -25.22 -15.41
CA ASN A 98 14.46 -24.57 -14.29
C ASN A 98 15.71 -25.32 -13.82
N GLY A 99 16.06 -26.44 -14.45
CA GLY A 99 17.27 -27.21 -14.14
C GLY A 99 17.24 -27.93 -12.78
N LEU A 100 16.14 -27.88 -12.04
CA LEU A 100 15.96 -28.60 -10.78
C LEU A 100 15.48 -30.04 -11.05
N GLU A 101 15.93 -30.96 -10.21
CA GLU A 101 15.57 -32.39 -10.29
C GLU A 101 15.02 -32.90 -8.95
N GLY A 102 14.29 -34.01 -9.01
CA GLY A 102 13.76 -34.68 -7.82
C GLY A 102 12.37 -34.17 -7.40
N ALA A 103 11.91 -34.66 -6.25
CA ALA A 103 10.58 -34.34 -5.74
C ALA A 103 10.57 -33.02 -4.95
N GLU A 104 9.38 -32.43 -4.82
CA GLU A 104 9.10 -31.33 -3.90
C GLU A 104 9.53 -31.66 -2.46
N VAL A 105 10.05 -30.67 -1.76
CA VAL A 105 10.48 -30.78 -0.37
C VAL A 105 9.53 -30.00 0.53
N ALA A 106 8.97 -30.67 1.55
CA ALA A 106 8.14 -30.05 2.58
C ALA A 106 9.01 -29.48 3.70
N GLY A 107 8.92 -28.16 3.90
CA GLY A 107 9.32 -27.47 5.12
C GLY A 107 8.17 -27.38 6.14
N GLY A 108 8.44 -26.79 7.31
CA GLY A 108 7.39 -26.49 8.29
C GLY A 108 6.41 -25.43 7.78
N TRP A 109 5.19 -25.39 8.34
CA TRP A 109 4.20 -24.34 8.10
C TRP A 109 3.78 -24.14 6.63
N GLY A 110 3.70 -25.23 5.87
CA GLY A 110 3.29 -25.17 4.46
C GLY A 110 4.34 -24.61 3.52
N PHE A 111 5.60 -24.51 3.95
CA PHE A 111 6.69 -24.14 3.06
C PHE A 111 7.01 -25.29 2.10
N VAL A 112 7.01 -25.03 0.80
CA VAL A 112 7.35 -26.03 -0.24
C VAL A 112 8.51 -25.52 -1.07
N SER A 113 9.54 -26.35 -1.28
CA SER A 113 10.64 -26.04 -2.18
C SER A 113 10.85 -27.15 -3.22
N ASN A 114 11.79 -26.93 -4.15
CA ASN A 114 12.09 -27.82 -5.27
C ASN A 114 10.88 -28.10 -6.20
N VAL A 115 10.12 -27.05 -6.55
CA VAL A 115 9.00 -27.15 -7.49
C VAL A 115 9.54 -27.12 -8.93
N THR A 116 9.26 -28.19 -9.68
CA THR A 116 9.68 -28.42 -11.08
C THR A 116 8.44 -28.41 -11.99
N ASP A 117 8.33 -29.33 -12.95
CA ASP A 117 7.07 -29.67 -13.63
C ASP A 117 5.89 -30.01 -12.70
N SER A 118 6.12 -30.18 -11.39
CA SER A 118 5.06 -30.24 -10.38
C SER A 118 4.30 -28.92 -10.16
N ALA A 119 4.64 -27.87 -10.92
CA ALA A 119 3.94 -26.60 -10.96
C ALA A 119 2.44 -26.78 -11.15
N ARG A 120 1.65 -26.11 -10.32
CA ARG A 120 0.20 -26.30 -10.28
C ARG A 120 -0.52 -25.08 -9.74
N ILE A 121 -1.82 -25.03 -10.02
CA ILE A 121 -2.76 -24.14 -9.35
C ILE A 121 -3.70 -24.97 -8.48
N ASP A 122 -3.85 -24.54 -7.23
CA ASP A 122 -4.87 -25.05 -6.33
C ASP A 122 -6.05 -24.07 -6.33
N ILE A 123 -7.18 -24.51 -6.84
CA ILE A 123 -8.37 -23.69 -7.10
C ILE A 123 -9.37 -23.89 -5.97
N PHE A 124 -9.81 -22.77 -5.40
CA PHE A 124 -10.80 -22.66 -4.34
C PHE A 124 -11.99 -21.84 -4.89
N LEU A 125 -13.06 -22.54 -5.22
CA LEU A 125 -14.31 -21.93 -5.68
C LEU A 125 -15.27 -21.79 -4.49
N PRO A 126 -15.79 -20.58 -4.22
CA PRO A 126 -16.83 -20.40 -3.22
C PRO A 126 -18.15 -21.00 -3.71
N GLU A 127 -19.05 -21.33 -2.79
CA GLU A 127 -20.38 -21.87 -3.15
C GLU A 127 -21.19 -20.90 -4.03
N LYS A 128 -20.97 -19.59 -3.87
CA LYS A 128 -21.71 -18.54 -4.57
C LYS A 128 -20.73 -17.49 -5.12
N PRO A 129 -20.00 -17.77 -6.22
CA PRO A 129 -18.98 -16.85 -6.74
C PRO A 129 -19.58 -15.48 -7.09
N ASN A 130 -18.90 -14.40 -6.67
CA ASN A 130 -19.32 -13.02 -6.93
C ASN A 130 -18.87 -12.49 -8.32
N GLY A 131 -18.17 -13.33 -9.10
CA GLY A 131 -17.60 -12.98 -10.39
C GLY A 131 -16.14 -12.54 -10.36
N GLN A 132 -15.49 -12.49 -9.20
CA GLN A 132 -14.05 -12.20 -9.09
C GLN A 132 -13.26 -13.46 -8.80
N MET A 133 -12.08 -13.55 -9.41
CA MET A 133 -11.03 -14.51 -9.05
C MET A 133 -9.72 -13.76 -8.78
N VAL A 134 -8.93 -14.29 -7.85
CA VAL A 134 -7.55 -13.86 -7.59
C VAL A 134 -6.59 -15.04 -7.78
N ILE A 135 -5.58 -14.86 -8.62
CA ILE A 135 -4.42 -15.75 -8.69
C ILE A 135 -3.42 -15.31 -7.62
N ALA A 136 -3.25 -16.11 -6.57
CA ALA A 136 -2.34 -15.82 -5.46
C ALA A 136 -0.95 -16.42 -5.74
N CYS A 137 0.09 -15.59 -5.67
CA CYS A 137 1.49 -15.93 -5.84
C CYS A 137 2.21 -15.86 -4.47
N PRO A 138 2.41 -16.99 -3.78
CA PRO A 138 3.09 -17.03 -2.48
C PRO A 138 4.52 -16.52 -2.59
N GLY A 139 5.04 -15.94 -1.51
CA GLY A 139 6.45 -15.60 -1.36
C GLY A 139 7.30 -16.79 -0.91
N GLY A 140 8.55 -16.50 -0.54
CA GLY A 140 9.56 -17.50 -0.16
C GLY A 140 10.93 -17.28 -0.79
N GLY A 141 11.21 -16.03 -1.20
CA GLY A 141 12.53 -15.61 -1.69
C GLY A 141 12.96 -16.30 -2.98
N TYR A 142 12.03 -16.83 -3.78
CA TYR A 142 12.29 -17.71 -4.93
C TYR A 142 13.06 -19.01 -4.61
N ALA A 143 13.32 -19.32 -3.32
CA ALA A 143 13.90 -20.59 -2.86
C ALA A 143 12.83 -21.61 -2.42
N GLY A 144 11.60 -21.15 -2.25
CA GLY A 144 10.44 -21.95 -1.91
C GLY A 144 9.18 -21.09 -1.88
N LEU A 145 8.09 -21.68 -1.41
CA LEU A 145 6.73 -21.13 -1.47
C LEU A 145 6.04 -21.25 -0.10
N SER A 146 5.54 -20.14 0.43
CA SER A 146 4.75 -20.09 1.67
C SER A 146 3.28 -20.44 1.44
N THR A 147 3.00 -21.71 1.14
CA THR A 147 1.70 -22.11 0.55
C THR A 147 0.50 -22.09 1.52
N TRP A 148 0.73 -21.99 2.82
CA TRP A 148 -0.33 -21.80 3.81
C TRP A 148 -0.63 -20.32 4.03
N ASN A 149 0.30 -19.59 4.65
CA ASN A 149 0.13 -18.18 5.03
C ASN A 149 -0.20 -17.26 3.85
N GLU A 150 0.41 -17.51 2.70
CA GLU A 150 0.32 -16.67 1.48
C GLU A 150 -0.39 -17.41 0.34
N GLY A 151 -1.05 -18.53 0.66
CA GLY A 151 -1.81 -19.35 -0.28
C GLY A 151 -3.16 -19.75 0.30
N SER A 152 -3.23 -20.90 0.97
CA SER A 152 -4.49 -21.46 1.47
C SER A 152 -5.27 -20.52 2.41
N TYR A 153 -4.56 -19.71 3.21
CA TYR A 153 -5.15 -18.79 4.18
C TYR A 153 -5.76 -17.57 3.46
N VAL A 154 -5.08 -17.12 2.40
CA VAL A 154 -5.59 -16.12 1.45
C VAL A 154 -6.84 -16.64 0.75
N ALA A 155 -6.79 -17.88 0.26
CA ALA A 155 -7.90 -18.51 -0.43
C ALA A 155 -9.14 -18.60 0.47
N LYS A 156 -8.96 -18.97 1.75
CA LYS A 156 -10.03 -18.97 2.75
C LYS A 156 -10.62 -17.58 2.95
N TRP A 157 -9.78 -16.56 3.18
CA TRP A 157 -10.22 -15.18 3.38
C TRP A 157 -11.03 -14.62 2.20
N LEU A 158 -10.61 -14.96 0.97
CA LEU A 158 -11.29 -14.58 -0.27
C LEU A 158 -12.61 -15.34 -0.47
N ASN A 159 -12.63 -16.64 -0.21
CA ASN A 159 -13.83 -17.46 -0.39
C ASN A 159 -14.93 -17.10 0.60
N ASP A 160 -14.58 -16.70 1.83
CA ASP A 160 -15.54 -16.15 2.80
C ASP A 160 -16.23 -14.87 2.30
N ARG A 161 -15.63 -14.20 1.31
CA ARG A 161 -16.15 -13.01 0.61
C ARG A 161 -16.69 -13.33 -0.78
N ASN A 162 -16.88 -14.61 -1.09
CA ASN A 162 -17.35 -15.11 -2.38
C ASN A 162 -16.42 -14.80 -3.56
N VAL A 163 -15.14 -14.54 -3.30
CA VAL A 163 -14.10 -14.36 -4.32
C VAL A 163 -13.39 -15.69 -4.55
N ALA A 164 -13.33 -16.16 -5.79
CA ALA A 164 -12.58 -17.37 -6.13
C ALA A 164 -11.07 -17.13 -6.01
N CYS A 165 -10.31 -18.18 -5.68
CA CYS A 165 -8.86 -18.07 -5.57
C CYS A 165 -8.17 -19.23 -6.27
N ALA A 166 -7.11 -18.94 -7.02
CA ALA A 166 -6.18 -19.94 -7.54
C ALA A 166 -4.81 -19.69 -6.93
N VAL A 167 -4.36 -20.55 -6.02
CA VAL A 167 -3.02 -20.46 -5.42
C VAL A 167 -2.01 -21.08 -6.37
N LEU A 168 -1.13 -20.27 -6.93
CA LEU A 168 -0.09 -20.70 -7.85
C LEU A 168 1.13 -21.22 -7.09
N LYS A 169 1.41 -22.52 -7.26
CA LYS A 169 2.68 -23.13 -6.86
C LYS A 169 3.59 -23.15 -8.07
N TYR A 170 4.30 -22.04 -8.29
CA TYR A 170 5.17 -21.83 -9.44
C TYR A 170 6.52 -22.54 -9.30
N ARG A 171 7.14 -22.85 -10.43
CA ARG A 171 8.50 -23.36 -10.52
C ARG A 171 9.48 -22.38 -9.91
N LEU A 172 10.38 -22.90 -9.07
CA LEU A 172 11.45 -22.07 -8.55
C LEU A 172 12.43 -21.74 -9.69
N PRO A 173 12.85 -20.47 -9.85
CA PRO A 173 13.60 -20.03 -11.02
C PRO A 173 14.99 -20.67 -11.13
N ASN A 174 15.73 -20.80 -10.02
CA ASN A 174 17.11 -21.33 -10.04
C ASN A 174 18.00 -20.62 -11.09
N GLY A 175 17.91 -19.28 -11.16
CA GLY A 175 18.57 -18.46 -12.18
C GLY A 175 17.86 -18.37 -13.54
N HIS A 176 16.84 -19.19 -13.78
CA HIS A 176 15.98 -19.14 -14.97
C HIS A 176 14.78 -18.21 -14.73
N ARG A 177 15.05 -16.91 -14.71
CA ARG A 177 14.11 -15.82 -14.35
C ARG A 177 12.77 -15.77 -15.10
N GLU A 178 12.69 -16.33 -16.30
CA GLU A 178 11.50 -16.36 -17.16
C GLU A 178 10.50 -17.42 -16.69
N VAL A 179 10.96 -18.43 -15.95
CA VAL A 179 10.18 -19.60 -15.55
C VAL A 179 8.98 -19.23 -14.67
N PRO A 180 9.12 -18.45 -13.57
CA PRO A 180 7.97 -18.08 -12.74
C PRO A 180 6.92 -17.24 -13.50
N LEU A 181 7.38 -16.33 -14.38
CA LEU A 181 6.48 -15.49 -15.17
C LEU A 181 5.65 -16.32 -16.16
N GLN A 182 6.26 -17.32 -16.81
CA GLN A 182 5.53 -18.26 -17.65
C GLN A 182 4.45 -19.03 -16.89
N ASP A 183 4.72 -19.42 -15.65
CA ASP A 183 3.79 -20.18 -14.82
C ASP A 183 2.56 -19.35 -14.42
N VAL A 184 2.74 -18.08 -14.04
CA VAL A 184 1.60 -17.19 -13.74
C VAL A 184 0.81 -16.85 -15.00
N GLN A 185 1.47 -16.67 -16.14
CA GLN A 185 0.80 -16.48 -17.44
C GLN A 185 -0.05 -17.72 -17.81
N ASN A 186 0.46 -18.93 -17.60
CA ASN A 186 -0.29 -20.16 -17.84
C ASN A 186 -1.44 -20.35 -16.83
N ALA A 187 -1.28 -19.91 -15.59
CA ALA A 187 -2.38 -19.86 -14.63
C ALA A 187 -3.51 -18.93 -15.11
N PHE A 188 -3.17 -17.73 -15.62
CA PHE A 188 -4.15 -16.83 -16.23
C PHE A 188 -4.86 -17.46 -17.42
N ARG A 189 -4.12 -18.11 -18.34
CA ARG A 189 -4.72 -18.80 -19.49
C ARG A 189 -5.70 -19.88 -19.07
N TYR A 190 -5.31 -20.73 -18.12
CA TYR A 190 -6.20 -21.76 -17.61
C TYR A 190 -7.45 -21.16 -16.96
N CYS A 191 -7.29 -20.21 -16.05
CA CYS A 191 -8.42 -19.63 -15.33
C CYS A 191 -9.34 -18.81 -16.25
N ARG A 192 -8.82 -18.14 -17.29
CA ARG A 192 -9.64 -17.45 -18.30
C ARG A 192 -10.38 -18.43 -19.21
N HIS A 193 -9.77 -19.55 -19.58
CA HIS A 193 -10.44 -20.56 -20.40
C HIS A 193 -11.68 -21.14 -19.71
N HIS A 194 -11.62 -21.29 -18.38
CA HIS A 194 -12.69 -21.86 -17.56
C HIS A 194 -13.56 -20.80 -16.86
N SER A 195 -13.33 -19.50 -17.12
CA SER A 195 -13.96 -18.45 -16.30
C SER A 195 -15.48 -18.42 -16.43
N GLU A 196 -16.01 -18.70 -17.62
CA GLU A 196 -17.46 -18.75 -17.86
C GLU A 196 -18.13 -19.87 -17.04
N ASP A 197 -17.53 -21.07 -17.04
CA ASP A 197 -18.02 -22.23 -16.28
C ASP A 197 -18.06 -21.97 -14.78
N TRP A 198 -17.15 -21.14 -14.28
CA TRP A 198 -17.05 -20.77 -12.86
C TRP A 198 -17.80 -19.49 -12.51
N GLY A 199 -18.49 -18.86 -13.48
CA GLY A 199 -19.17 -17.58 -13.29
C GLY A 199 -18.23 -16.40 -12.99
N ILE A 200 -16.96 -16.49 -13.39
CA ILE A 200 -15.92 -15.49 -13.17
C ILE A 200 -15.88 -14.49 -14.33
N LYS A 201 -15.92 -13.20 -13.98
CA LYS A 201 -15.90 -12.06 -14.90
C LYS A 201 -14.56 -11.35 -14.93
N GLN A 202 -13.86 -11.32 -13.80
CA GLN A 202 -12.56 -10.66 -13.68
C GLN A 202 -11.56 -11.51 -12.90
N ILE A 203 -10.30 -11.45 -13.32
CA ILE A 203 -9.19 -12.19 -12.71
C ILE A 203 -8.06 -11.21 -12.40
N GLY A 204 -7.77 -11.03 -11.11
CA GLY A 204 -6.62 -10.26 -10.64
C GLY A 204 -5.47 -11.16 -10.18
N VAL A 205 -4.34 -10.53 -9.87
CA VAL A 205 -3.18 -11.20 -9.26
C VAL A 205 -2.94 -10.65 -7.85
N MET A 206 -2.58 -11.52 -6.91
CA MET A 206 -2.15 -11.13 -5.56
C MET A 206 -0.80 -11.75 -5.27
N GLY A 207 0.19 -10.96 -4.87
CA GLY A 207 1.53 -11.46 -4.60
C GLY A 207 2.11 -10.99 -3.29
N PHE A 208 2.94 -11.85 -2.68
CA PHE A 208 3.58 -11.62 -1.38
C PHE A 208 5.09 -11.70 -1.49
N SER A 209 5.86 -10.73 -0.97
CA SER A 209 7.34 -10.80 -0.99
C SER A 209 7.90 -11.07 -2.40
N ALA A 210 8.67 -12.14 -2.62
CA ALA A 210 9.11 -12.60 -3.94
C ALA A 210 7.95 -12.99 -4.88
N GLY A 211 6.85 -13.52 -4.36
CA GLY A 211 5.60 -13.69 -5.12
C GLY A 211 4.93 -12.35 -5.44
N GLY A 212 5.20 -11.31 -4.64
CA GLY A 212 4.84 -9.92 -4.91
C GLY A 212 5.63 -9.35 -6.09
N HIS A 213 6.92 -9.70 -6.19
CA HIS A 213 7.69 -9.42 -7.39
C HIS A 213 7.08 -10.13 -8.62
N LEU A 214 6.76 -11.42 -8.51
CA LEU A 214 6.08 -12.16 -9.59
C LEU A 214 4.73 -11.55 -9.98
N ALA A 215 3.94 -11.09 -9.01
CA ALA A 215 2.69 -10.39 -9.30
C ALA A 215 2.94 -9.06 -10.02
N SER A 216 3.98 -8.31 -9.62
CA SER A 216 4.35 -7.06 -10.30
C SER A 216 4.92 -7.30 -11.71
N THR A 217 5.63 -8.40 -11.96
CA THR A 217 6.04 -8.74 -13.33
C THR A 217 4.86 -9.23 -14.16
N ALA A 218 3.89 -9.93 -13.57
CA ALA A 218 2.65 -10.27 -14.28
C ALA A 218 1.85 -9.03 -14.70
N GLU A 219 1.82 -7.98 -13.86
CA GLU A 219 1.08 -6.75 -14.15
C GLU A 219 1.81 -5.79 -15.11
N THR A 220 3.14 -5.83 -15.21
CA THR A 220 3.94 -4.97 -16.10
C THR A 220 4.48 -5.66 -17.35
N MET A 221 4.62 -6.99 -17.35
CA MET A 221 5.25 -7.80 -18.41
C MET A 221 4.30 -8.85 -19.02
N TYR A 222 2.99 -8.62 -18.97
CA TYR A 222 2.02 -9.47 -19.68
C TYR A 222 2.25 -9.41 -21.20
N VAL A 223 1.93 -10.50 -21.91
CA VAL A 223 2.23 -10.64 -23.34
C VAL A 223 0.99 -10.50 -24.24
N ASP A 224 -0.20 -10.61 -23.66
CA ASP A 224 -1.47 -10.49 -24.35
C ASP A 224 -2.61 -10.15 -23.37
N SER A 225 -3.82 -9.95 -23.91
CA SER A 225 -5.01 -9.66 -23.10
C SER A 225 -5.43 -10.80 -22.17
N THR A 226 -5.03 -12.05 -22.49
CA THR A 226 -5.38 -13.22 -21.68
C THR A 226 -4.52 -13.28 -20.41
N THR A 227 -3.26 -12.89 -20.53
CA THR A 227 -2.26 -12.91 -19.45
C THR A 227 -2.21 -11.62 -18.64
N ARG A 228 -2.85 -10.56 -19.11
CA ARG A 228 -2.98 -9.29 -18.37
C ARG A 228 -3.94 -9.46 -17.18
N PRO A 229 -3.52 -9.13 -15.94
CA PRO A 229 -4.43 -9.04 -14.80
C PRO A 229 -5.47 -7.92 -14.98
N ASP A 230 -6.69 -8.10 -14.48
CA ASP A 230 -7.67 -7.01 -14.42
C ASP A 230 -7.33 -5.99 -13.32
N PHE A 231 -6.70 -6.46 -12.25
CA PHE A 231 -6.26 -5.69 -11.08
C PHE A 231 -5.13 -6.44 -10.36
N ALA A 232 -4.37 -5.75 -9.50
CA ALA A 232 -3.26 -6.34 -8.75
C ALA A 232 -3.28 -5.98 -7.25
N VAL A 233 -2.86 -6.92 -6.40
CA VAL A 233 -2.67 -6.72 -4.96
C VAL A 233 -1.25 -7.13 -4.58
N LEU A 234 -0.45 -6.18 -4.10
CA LEU A 234 0.95 -6.41 -3.76
C LEU A 234 1.16 -6.24 -2.26
N LEU A 235 1.53 -7.32 -1.57
CA LEU A 235 1.73 -7.34 -0.12
C LEU A 235 3.21 -7.52 0.21
N TYR A 236 3.80 -6.51 0.87
CA TYR A 236 5.24 -6.42 1.15
C TYR A 236 6.11 -6.91 -0.03
N PRO A 237 5.86 -6.43 -1.26
CA PRO A 237 6.45 -7.00 -2.47
C PRO A 237 7.93 -6.65 -2.59
N VAL A 238 8.71 -7.58 -3.11
CA VAL A 238 9.98 -7.23 -3.76
C VAL A 238 9.64 -6.49 -5.06
N ILE A 239 10.24 -5.32 -5.29
CA ILE A 239 10.06 -4.50 -6.52
C ILE A 239 11.40 -4.22 -7.20
N LEU A 240 12.45 -4.00 -6.40
CA LEU A 240 13.78 -3.62 -6.86
C LEU A 240 14.69 -4.86 -6.91
N MET A 241 15.46 -5.02 -7.99
CA MET A 241 16.54 -6.01 -8.09
C MET A 241 17.90 -5.39 -7.78
N ASP A 242 17.94 -4.60 -6.71
CA ASP A 242 19.15 -3.98 -6.16
C ASP A 242 19.32 -4.48 -4.71
N GLU A 243 20.47 -5.06 -4.40
CA GLU A 243 20.78 -5.68 -3.11
C GLU A 243 20.78 -4.69 -1.93
N ASN A 244 20.87 -3.39 -2.21
CA ASN A 244 20.72 -2.35 -1.19
C ASN A 244 19.26 -2.08 -0.82
N ALA A 245 18.30 -2.62 -1.58
CA ALA A 245 16.87 -2.33 -1.46
C ALA A 245 15.97 -3.57 -1.45
N THR A 246 16.54 -4.76 -1.52
CA THR A 246 15.87 -6.05 -1.31
C THR A 246 16.87 -7.06 -0.74
N HIS A 247 16.40 -8.15 -0.13
CA HIS A 247 17.30 -9.19 0.34
C HIS A 247 17.95 -9.93 -0.84
N LYS A 248 19.29 -10.10 -0.78
CA LYS A 248 20.12 -10.70 -1.84
C LYS A 248 19.58 -12.04 -2.36
N GLY A 249 19.05 -12.88 -1.47
CA GLY A 249 18.52 -14.20 -1.85
C GLY A 249 17.43 -14.17 -2.93
N SER A 250 16.52 -13.19 -2.94
CA SER A 250 15.51 -13.10 -4.01
C SER A 250 16.14 -12.78 -5.37
N VAL A 251 17.16 -11.90 -5.37
CA VAL A 251 17.90 -11.51 -6.57
C VAL A 251 18.68 -12.70 -7.11
N ASP A 252 19.47 -13.35 -6.26
CA ASP A 252 20.31 -14.48 -6.63
C ASP A 252 19.47 -15.67 -7.13
N ASN A 253 18.36 -15.98 -6.47
CA ASN A 253 17.52 -17.11 -6.89
C ASN A 253 16.81 -16.85 -8.23
N LEU A 254 16.40 -15.61 -8.50
CA LEU A 254 15.75 -15.25 -9.75
C LEU A 254 16.76 -15.11 -10.89
N LEU A 255 17.79 -14.28 -10.71
CA LEU A 255 18.72 -13.88 -11.76
C LEU A 255 19.96 -14.78 -11.85
N GLY A 256 20.21 -15.64 -10.87
CA GLY A 256 21.46 -16.38 -10.70
C GLY A 256 22.42 -15.60 -9.80
N GLY A 257 23.20 -16.31 -8.98
CA GLY A 257 24.10 -15.68 -8.02
C GLY A 257 25.12 -14.76 -8.68
N GLU A 258 25.36 -13.60 -8.09
CA GLU A 258 26.22 -12.54 -8.65
C GLU A 258 27.58 -13.06 -9.16
N ALA A 259 28.24 -13.94 -8.42
CA ALA A 259 29.52 -14.56 -8.80
C ALA A 259 29.47 -15.26 -10.19
N SER A 260 28.32 -15.88 -10.53
CA SER A 260 28.13 -16.52 -11.84
C SER A 260 28.18 -15.52 -13.00
N TRP A 261 27.91 -14.24 -12.71
CA TRP A 261 27.97 -13.12 -13.64
C TRP A 261 29.32 -12.40 -13.61
N THR A 262 29.86 -12.14 -12.41
CA THR A 262 30.99 -11.23 -12.19
C THR A 262 32.36 -11.90 -12.25
N ASP A 263 32.44 -13.20 -12.00
CA ASP A 263 33.72 -13.88 -11.91
C ASP A 263 34.35 -14.05 -13.30
N ARG A 264 35.61 -13.63 -13.40
CA ARG A 264 36.38 -13.65 -14.65
C ARG A 264 37.23 -14.91 -14.80
N GLU A 265 37.54 -15.61 -13.71
CA GLU A 265 38.61 -16.63 -13.63
C GLU A 265 38.60 -17.61 -14.81
N ASP A 266 37.41 -18.05 -15.25
CA ASP A 266 37.24 -19.01 -16.34
C ASP A 266 36.70 -18.41 -17.66
N LYS A 267 36.65 -17.08 -17.83
CA LYS A 267 35.98 -16.41 -18.97
C LYS A 267 36.91 -15.48 -19.76
N PRO A 268 36.93 -15.55 -21.11
CA PRO A 268 37.52 -14.50 -21.96
C PRO A 268 36.90 -13.14 -21.67
N PHE A 269 37.67 -12.05 -21.81
CA PHE A 269 37.21 -10.68 -21.48
C PHE A 269 35.86 -10.32 -22.14
N GLY A 270 35.67 -10.66 -23.42
CA GLY A 270 34.41 -10.37 -24.12
C GLY A 270 33.20 -11.10 -23.54
N GLN A 271 33.35 -12.38 -23.17
CA GLN A 271 32.26 -13.14 -22.53
C GLN A 271 31.96 -12.60 -21.12
N TRP A 272 32.99 -12.32 -20.34
CA TRP A 272 32.85 -11.72 -19.01
C TRP A 272 32.15 -10.35 -19.09
N TYR A 273 32.62 -9.46 -19.97
CA TYR A 273 32.05 -8.12 -20.14
C TYR A 273 30.60 -8.16 -20.61
N ASN A 274 30.27 -9.06 -21.54
CA ASN A 274 28.89 -9.26 -21.98
C ASN A 274 28.00 -9.78 -20.84
N GLY A 275 28.51 -10.70 -20.02
CA GLY A 275 27.79 -11.20 -18.84
C GLY A 275 27.51 -10.10 -17.81
N LEU A 276 28.45 -9.18 -17.57
CA LEU A 276 28.22 -8.03 -16.69
C LEU A 276 27.11 -7.12 -17.22
N ASN A 277 27.13 -6.81 -18.52
CA ASN A 277 26.11 -5.98 -19.15
C ASN A 277 24.74 -6.66 -19.15
N GLU A 278 24.71 -7.99 -19.36
CA GLU A 278 23.48 -8.78 -19.27
C GLU A 278 22.93 -8.73 -17.83
N TYR A 279 23.75 -8.98 -16.81
CA TYR A 279 23.31 -8.92 -15.42
C TYR A 279 22.76 -7.54 -15.04
N ASP A 280 23.41 -6.45 -15.46
CA ASP A 280 22.87 -5.10 -15.24
C ASP A 280 21.55 -4.87 -15.99
N GLY A 281 21.47 -5.32 -17.25
CA GLY A 281 20.24 -5.27 -18.05
C GLY A 281 19.08 -6.02 -17.39
N LEU A 282 19.36 -7.20 -16.83
CA LEU A 282 18.37 -8.02 -16.13
C LEU A 282 17.91 -7.39 -14.82
N LYS A 283 18.83 -6.86 -14.00
CA LYS A 283 18.46 -6.10 -12.80
C LYS A 283 17.55 -4.93 -13.14
N ARG A 284 17.81 -4.23 -14.25
CA ARG A 284 16.93 -3.14 -14.71
C ARG A 284 15.57 -3.66 -15.17
N MET A 285 15.54 -4.73 -15.96
CA MET A 285 14.31 -5.33 -16.51
C MET A 285 13.39 -5.89 -15.43
N TYR A 286 13.94 -6.51 -14.39
CA TYR A 286 13.17 -7.05 -13.27
C TYR A 286 13.04 -6.05 -12.11
N THR A 287 13.34 -4.77 -12.34
CA THR A 287 13.01 -3.70 -11.40
C THR A 287 11.71 -3.03 -11.84
N THR A 288 10.58 -3.59 -11.38
CA THR A 288 9.27 -3.44 -12.05
C THR A 288 8.67 -2.03 -12.02
N TYR A 289 9.10 -1.14 -11.10
CA TYR A 289 8.60 0.24 -11.11
C TYR A 289 8.96 1.01 -12.40
N ARG A 290 9.97 0.54 -13.15
CA ARG A 290 10.45 1.18 -14.39
C ARG A 290 9.53 0.90 -15.57
N ASP A 291 8.74 -0.16 -15.50
CA ASP A 291 7.90 -0.67 -16.59
C ASP A 291 6.41 -0.39 -16.35
N VAL A 292 6.10 0.47 -15.37
CA VAL A 292 4.74 0.96 -15.16
C VAL A 292 4.35 1.86 -16.32
N THR A 293 3.20 1.57 -16.91
CA THR A 293 2.62 2.31 -18.04
C THR A 293 1.17 2.69 -17.72
N PRO A 294 0.52 3.55 -18.52
CA PRO A 294 -0.90 3.85 -18.35
C PRO A 294 -1.84 2.65 -18.51
N THR A 295 -1.37 1.52 -19.08
CA THR A 295 -2.14 0.28 -19.21
C THR A 295 -1.88 -0.72 -18.09
N THR A 296 -0.96 -0.42 -17.17
CA THR A 296 -0.77 -1.20 -15.94
C THR A 296 -2.09 -1.26 -15.16
N PRO A 297 -2.49 -2.43 -14.62
CA PRO A 297 -3.75 -2.60 -13.90
C PRO A 297 -3.85 -1.69 -12.65
N PRO A 298 -5.07 -1.39 -12.15
CA PRO A 298 -5.23 -0.81 -10.83
C PRO A 298 -4.57 -1.67 -9.75
N THR A 299 -3.83 -1.05 -8.83
CA THR A 299 -2.99 -1.78 -7.86
C THR A 299 -3.29 -1.35 -6.42
N PHE A 300 -3.51 -2.33 -5.55
CA PHE A 300 -3.51 -2.16 -4.09
C PHE A 300 -2.14 -2.59 -3.53
N ILE A 301 -1.55 -1.77 -2.66
CA ILE A 301 -0.25 -2.05 -2.04
C ILE A 301 -0.38 -1.99 -0.52
N GLY A 302 -0.07 -3.10 0.15
CA GLY A 302 -0.09 -3.21 1.62
C GLY A 302 1.28 -3.58 2.17
N VAL A 303 1.87 -2.73 3.01
CA VAL A 303 3.25 -2.91 3.52
C VAL A 303 3.39 -2.45 4.97
N SER A 304 4.53 -2.74 5.59
CA SER A 304 4.88 -2.26 6.93
C SER A 304 6.05 -1.29 6.89
N THR A 305 5.97 -0.18 7.63
CA THR A 305 7.08 0.80 7.77
C THR A 305 8.37 0.12 8.24
N TYR A 306 8.24 -0.88 9.12
CA TYR A 306 9.38 -1.56 9.75
C TYR A 306 9.68 -2.94 9.17
N ASP A 307 9.33 -3.16 7.90
CA ASP A 307 9.83 -4.31 7.16
C ASP A 307 11.36 -4.21 7.00
N LYS A 308 12.08 -5.12 7.67
CA LYS A 308 13.55 -5.19 7.64
C LYS A 308 14.09 -6.10 6.54
N THR A 309 13.23 -6.84 5.85
CA THR A 309 13.61 -7.78 4.79
C THR A 309 13.48 -7.13 3.43
N VAL A 310 12.39 -6.40 3.21
CA VAL A 310 12.16 -5.59 2.01
C VAL A 310 11.83 -4.17 2.45
N PRO A 311 12.79 -3.23 2.34
CA PRO A 311 12.57 -1.84 2.71
C PRO A 311 11.31 -1.25 2.07
N VAL A 312 10.46 -0.63 2.89
CA VAL A 312 9.19 -0.01 2.48
C VAL A 312 9.31 0.95 1.30
N VAL A 313 10.47 1.62 1.16
CA VAL A 313 10.77 2.56 0.08
C VAL A 313 10.67 1.89 -1.31
N SER A 314 10.91 0.58 -1.39
CA SER A 314 10.75 -0.23 -2.60
C SER A 314 9.32 -0.13 -3.16
N SER A 315 8.32 -0.35 -2.31
CA SER A 315 6.89 -0.27 -2.68
C SER A 315 6.44 1.17 -2.89
N VAL A 316 7.00 2.13 -2.15
CA VAL A 316 6.75 3.57 -2.36
C VAL A 316 7.20 4.01 -3.77
N LYS A 317 8.33 3.52 -4.27
CA LYS A 317 8.78 3.82 -5.64
C LYS A 317 7.82 3.27 -6.70
N PHE A 318 7.29 2.06 -6.49
CA PHE A 318 6.28 1.47 -7.37
C PHE A 318 5.00 2.31 -7.39
N TYR A 319 4.50 2.67 -6.20
CA TYR A 319 3.36 3.57 -6.04
C TYR A 319 3.55 4.90 -6.78
N GLN A 320 4.71 5.55 -6.64
CA GLN A 320 5.00 6.79 -7.38
C GLN A 320 4.97 6.60 -8.90
N ALA A 321 5.45 5.46 -9.40
CA ALA A 321 5.40 5.16 -10.83
C ALA A 321 3.96 4.97 -11.33
N LEU A 322 3.09 4.34 -10.54
CA LEU A 322 1.65 4.21 -10.82
C LEU A 322 0.97 5.58 -10.89
N VAL A 323 1.17 6.42 -9.87
CA VAL A 323 0.61 7.77 -9.80
C VAL A 323 1.04 8.64 -10.99
N ARG A 324 2.34 8.64 -11.33
CA ARG A 324 2.87 9.40 -12.47
C ARG A 324 2.27 8.97 -13.81
N ASN A 325 1.97 7.68 -13.95
CA ASN A 325 1.30 7.13 -15.13
C ASN A 325 -0.23 7.20 -15.06
N LYS A 326 -0.80 7.84 -14.03
CA LYS A 326 -2.25 7.99 -13.79
C LYS A 326 -2.98 6.65 -13.65
N VAL A 327 -2.28 5.64 -13.17
CA VAL A 327 -2.87 4.34 -12.82
C VAL A 327 -3.54 4.47 -11.45
N PRO A 328 -4.80 4.04 -11.27
CA PRO A 328 -5.44 4.04 -9.96
C PRO A 328 -4.65 3.16 -8.98
N ALA A 329 -4.10 3.78 -7.93
CA ALA A 329 -3.27 3.11 -6.95
C ALA A 329 -3.76 3.40 -5.54
N GLU A 330 -3.79 2.38 -4.69
CA GLU A 330 -4.07 2.50 -3.27
C GLU A 330 -2.86 1.99 -2.48
N LEU A 331 -2.38 2.74 -1.49
CA LEU A 331 -1.20 2.39 -0.70
C LEU A 331 -1.52 2.50 0.79
N HIS A 332 -1.27 1.41 1.52
CA HIS A 332 -1.34 1.38 2.97
C HIS A 332 0.00 0.92 3.56
N ILE A 333 0.62 1.80 4.34
CA ILE A 333 1.84 1.53 5.08
C ILE A 333 1.53 1.52 6.57
N TYR A 334 1.56 0.33 7.18
CA TYR A 334 1.23 0.12 8.59
C TYR A 334 2.47 0.21 9.49
N PRO A 335 2.32 0.68 10.75
CA PRO A 335 3.44 0.75 11.70
C PRO A 335 3.75 -0.61 12.35
N LYS A 336 2.98 -1.65 12.05
CA LYS A 336 3.13 -3.04 12.54
C LYS A 336 3.12 -4.00 11.34
N GLY A 337 3.47 -5.26 11.58
CA GLY A 337 3.55 -6.29 10.54
C GLY A 337 4.96 -6.87 10.37
N GLY A 338 5.96 -6.02 10.19
CA GLY A 338 7.26 -6.47 9.68
C GLY A 338 7.11 -7.12 8.30
N HIS A 339 7.92 -8.13 7.99
CA HIS A 339 7.80 -8.91 6.76
C HIS A 339 6.90 -10.15 6.94
N GLY A 340 6.23 -10.58 5.87
CA GLY A 340 5.59 -11.91 5.83
C GLY A 340 4.37 -12.08 6.74
N TRP A 341 3.61 -11.01 6.97
CA TRP A 341 2.47 -11.04 7.90
C TRP A 341 1.20 -11.71 7.34
N GLY A 342 1.14 -11.96 6.03
CA GLY A 342 0.14 -12.76 5.32
C GLY A 342 -1.29 -12.70 5.88
N PHE A 343 -1.97 -13.86 5.93
CA PHE A 343 -3.34 -14.00 6.42
C PHE A 343 -3.40 -14.96 7.61
N THR A 344 -2.43 -14.90 8.52
CA THR A 344 -2.38 -15.69 9.76
C THR A 344 -3.19 -15.07 10.90
N ASP A 345 -4.44 -14.68 10.65
CA ASP A 345 -5.30 -14.04 11.65
C ASP A 345 -6.52 -14.90 12.05
N LEU A 346 -7.17 -14.54 13.15
CA LEU A 346 -8.27 -15.33 13.71
C LEU A 346 -9.53 -15.33 12.83
N SER A 347 -9.71 -14.35 11.94
CA SER A 347 -10.92 -14.24 11.11
C SER A 347 -11.09 -15.40 10.14
N ILE A 348 -10.00 -16.07 9.77
CA ILE A 348 -10.04 -17.25 8.90
C ILE A 348 -10.18 -18.57 9.67
N GLY A 349 -10.44 -18.53 10.98
CA GLY A 349 -10.74 -19.70 11.79
C GLY A 349 -9.52 -20.52 12.23
N LEU A 350 -8.34 -19.90 12.31
CA LEU A 350 -7.14 -20.56 12.83
C LEU A 350 -7.26 -20.85 14.33
N ASP A 351 -6.63 -21.95 14.79
CA ASP A 351 -6.41 -22.18 16.22
C ASP A 351 -5.64 -20.98 16.81
N PRO A 352 -6.13 -20.34 17.89
CA PRO A 352 -5.44 -19.22 18.53
C PRO A 352 -4.00 -19.51 18.92
N LYS A 353 -3.62 -20.77 19.17
CA LYS A 353 -2.24 -21.18 19.50
C LYS A 353 -1.27 -21.07 18.32
N VAL A 354 -1.79 -20.96 17.10
CA VAL A 354 -1.01 -21.03 15.85
C VAL A 354 -1.21 -19.80 14.98
N CYS A 355 -2.25 -19.02 15.27
CA CYS A 355 -2.44 -17.66 14.77
C CYS A 355 -1.24 -16.78 15.16
N LYS A 356 -0.57 -16.22 14.14
CA LYS A 356 0.55 -15.30 14.31
C LYS A 356 0.29 -14.06 13.46
N ASP A 357 -0.66 -13.25 13.91
CA ASP A 357 -1.00 -12.02 13.21
C ASP A 357 -0.02 -10.90 13.59
N ASN A 358 1.00 -10.70 12.76
CA ASN A 358 1.98 -9.66 13.01
C ASN A 358 1.45 -8.24 12.71
N LEU A 359 0.33 -8.09 11.98
CA LEU A 359 -0.32 -6.78 11.82
C LEU A 359 -1.03 -6.34 13.11
N GLY A 360 -1.47 -7.30 13.92
CA GLY A 360 -2.12 -7.06 15.20
C GLY A 360 -3.31 -6.11 15.06
N SER A 361 -3.28 -4.99 15.79
CA SER A 361 -4.33 -3.97 15.74
C SER A 361 -4.56 -3.34 14.36
N CYS A 362 -3.63 -3.47 13.41
CA CYS A 362 -3.79 -2.97 12.04
C CYS A 362 -4.61 -3.95 11.15
N ARG A 363 -4.82 -5.20 11.58
CA ARG A 363 -5.50 -6.23 10.78
C ARG A 363 -6.92 -5.84 10.36
N PRO A 364 -7.79 -5.32 11.24
CA PRO A 364 -9.14 -4.95 10.83
C PRO A 364 -9.16 -3.87 9.75
N GLU A 365 -8.28 -2.87 9.84
CA GLU A 365 -8.15 -1.82 8.82
C GLU A 365 -7.64 -2.36 7.49
N PHE A 366 -6.63 -3.24 7.52
CA PHE A 366 -6.13 -3.90 6.32
C PHE A 366 -7.23 -4.73 5.64
N SER A 367 -7.94 -5.56 6.40
CA SER A 367 -9.01 -6.39 5.85
C SER A 367 -10.16 -5.55 5.29
N ALA A 368 -10.57 -4.49 5.98
CA ALA A 368 -11.63 -3.59 5.51
C ALA A 368 -11.23 -2.85 4.21
N ALA A 369 -10.01 -2.30 4.17
CA ALA A 369 -9.51 -1.58 2.99
C ALA A 369 -9.40 -2.50 1.76
N LEU A 370 -8.82 -3.71 1.94
CA LEU A 370 -8.68 -4.67 0.86
C LEU A 370 -10.06 -5.17 0.37
N GLU A 371 -10.99 -5.44 1.28
CA GLU A 371 -12.35 -5.88 0.92
C GLU A 371 -13.09 -4.79 0.13
N ARG A 372 -13.04 -3.53 0.59
CA ARG A 372 -13.59 -2.39 -0.15
C ARG A 372 -12.96 -2.28 -1.53
N TRP A 373 -11.63 -2.30 -1.60
CA TRP A 373 -10.90 -2.10 -2.85
C TRP A 373 -11.24 -3.19 -3.88
N LEU A 374 -11.32 -4.46 -3.45
CA LEU A 374 -11.77 -5.57 -4.29
C LEU A 374 -13.20 -5.34 -4.79
N GLY A 375 -14.11 -4.89 -3.92
CA GLY A 375 -15.48 -4.54 -4.28
C GLY A 375 -15.55 -3.44 -5.35
N GLN A 376 -14.72 -2.39 -5.23
CA GLN A 376 -14.64 -1.31 -6.22
C GLN A 376 -14.16 -1.80 -7.60
N GLN A 377 -13.24 -2.77 -7.64
CA GLN A 377 -12.83 -3.37 -8.91
C GLN A 377 -14.03 -4.06 -9.59
N LEU A 378 -14.90 -4.73 -8.83
CA LEU A 378 -16.11 -5.37 -9.35
C LEU A 378 -17.16 -4.35 -9.82
N GLU A 379 -17.35 -3.25 -9.09
CA GLU A 379 -18.28 -2.19 -9.48
C GLU A 379 -17.84 -1.48 -10.77
N SER A 380 -16.54 -1.34 -11.02
CA SER A 380 -16.02 -0.75 -12.27
C SER A 380 -16.49 -1.52 -13.52
N VAL A 381 -16.70 -2.83 -13.39
CA VAL A 381 -17.22 -3.72 -14.44
C VAL A 381 -18.74 -3.65 -14.55
N ASN A 382 -19.45 -3.45 -13.45
CA ASN A 382 -20.92 -3.42 -13.40
C ASN A 382 -21.53 -1.99 -13.55
N GLY A 383 -20.69 -0.96 -13.60
CA GLY A 383 -21.09 0.46 -13.60
C GLY A 383 -21.15 1.06 -12.19
N LYS A 384 -20.66 2.30 -12.03
CA LYS A 384 -20.70 3.01 -10.73
C LYS A 384 -22.14 3.24 -10.28
N LYS A 385 -22.45 2.90 -9.02
CA LYS A 385 -23.67 3.40 -8.36
C LYS A 385 -23.50 4.89 -8.08
N GLU A 386 -24.47 5.70 -8.49
CA GLU A 386 -24.54 7.09 -8.02
C GLU A 386 -24.78 7.11 -6.51
N LEU A 387 -23.88 7.75 -5.77
CA LEU A 387 -24.07 7.98 -4.35
C LEU A 387 -25.13 9.08 -4.16
N PRO A 388 -26.13 8.86 -3.29
CA PRO A 388 -27.19 9.83 -3.07
C PRO A 388 -26.63 11.13 -2.51
N LYS A 389 -27.03 12.26 -3.11
CA LYS A 389 -26.73 13.60 -2.60
C LYS A 389 -27.51 13.80 -1.31
N VAL A 390 -26.82 13.92 -0.17
CA VAL A 390 -27.45 14.20 1.12
C VAL A 390 -27.60 15.72 1.30
N ALA A 391 -28.73 16.14 1.87
CA ALA A 391 -29.02 17.54 2.15
C ALA A 391 -28.05 18.09 3.21
N ARG A 392 -27.69 19.37 3.09
CA ARG A 392 -26.86 20.08 4.08
C ARG A 392 -27.63 20.16 5.41
N GLU A 393 -27.20 19.43 6.43
CA GLU A 393 -27.60 19.73 7.80
C GLU A 393 -26.77 20.92 8.33
N GLN A 394 -27.40 21.73 9.19
CA GLN A 394 -26.72 22.85 9.84
C GLN A 394 -25.88 22.36 11.03
N PHE A 395 -24.74 23.02 11.20
CA PHE A 395 -23.74 22.87 12.25
C PHE A 395 -24.31 22.52 13.64
N THR A 396 -23.77 21.48 14.29
CA THR A 396 -24.24 21.04 15.62
C THR A 396 -23.26 21.31 16.77
N CYS A 397 -21.99 21.63 16.48
CA CYS A 397 -20.93 21.77 17.48
C CYS A 397 -20.54 23.24 17.70
N LYS A 398 -20.76 23.77 18.91
CA LYS A 398 -20.27 25.10 19.33
C LYS A 398 -18.99 24.95 20.15
N PRO A 399 -18.01 25.86 20.05
CA PRO A 399 -16.85 25.82 20.91
C PRO A 399 -17.23 26.11 22.36
N ASP A 400 -16.57 25.44 23.30
CA ASP A 400 -16.70 25.69 24.74
C ASP A 400 -16.10 27.05 25.12
N LYS A 401 -15.02 27.44 24.42
CA LYS A 401 -14.31 28.69 24.65
C LYS A 401 -13.65 29.20 23.38
N VAL A 402 -13.63 30.52 23.21
CA VAL A 402 -12.83 31.20 22.19
C VAL A 402 -11.71 31.96 22.90
N VAL A 403 -10.47 31.75 22.48
CA VAL A 403 -9.29 32.36 23.09
C VAL A 403 -8.55 33.18 22.05
N TYR A 404 -8.49 34.50 22.25
CA TYR A 404 -7.70 35.41 21.43
C TYR A 404 -6.23 35.31 21.83
N LEU A 405 -5.35 35.10 20.84
CA LEU A 405 -3.91 34.93 21.09
C LEU A 405 -3.25 36.23 21.52
N TYR A 406 -3.73 37.36 20.97
CA TYR A 406 -3.17 38.69 21.17
C TYR A 406 -4.28 39.70 21.53
N PRO A 407 -4.77 39.71 22.78
CA PRO A 407 -5.88 40.58 23.19
C PRO A 407 -5.58 42.08 23.04
N GLU A 408 -4.31 42.48 23.13
CA GLU A 408 -3.85 43.87 22.91
C GLU A 408 -3.50 44.17 21.42
N GLY A 409 -3.76 43.22 20.52
CA GLY A 409 -3.46 43.32 19.09
C GLY A 409 -2.03 42.90 18.72
N GLN A 410 -1.77 42.73 17.43
CA GLN A 410 -0.51 42.14 16.94
C GLN A 410 0.68 43.12 16.89
N ASN A 411 0.45 44.41 17.17
CA ASN A 411 1.47 45.46 17.14
C ASN A 411 2.06 45.77 18.53
N VAL A 412 1.67 44.98 19.54
CA VAL A 412 2.20 45.05 20.90
C VAL A 412 2.87 43.71 21.19
N ASP A 413 4.09 43.72 21.72
CA ASP A 413 4.82 42.48 22.05
C ASP A 413 4.32 41.88 23.39
N LYS A 414 3.03 41.55 23.43
CA LYS A 414 2.36 40.95 24.59
C LYS A 414 1.42 39.84 24.15
N GLY A 415 1.58 38.68 24.77
CA GLY A 415 0.65 37.56 24.67
C GLY A 415 -0.39 37.60 25.79
N ILE A 416 -0.92 36.42 26.12
CA ILE A 416 -1.72 36.20 27.33
C ILE A 416 -0.76 36.18 28.52
N GLU A 417 -0.97 37.09 29.47
CA GLU A 417 -0.09 37.33 30.61
C GLU A 417 0.26 36.03 31.35
N GLY A 418 1.57 35.76 31.49
CA GLY A 418 2.10 34.59 32.18
C GLY A 418 1.92 33.25 31.47
N ILE A 419 1.35 33.24 30.24
CA ILE A 419 1.01 31.99 29.53
C ILE A 419 1.64 31.94 28.14
N THR A 420 1.47 32.96 27.31
CA THR A 420 1.96 32.96 25.92
C THR A 420 2.96 34.08 25.67
N LEU A 421 3.74 33.94 24.61
CA LEU A 421 4.59 35.02 24.13
C LEU A 421 3.78 36.01 23.28
N GLY A 422 4.36 37.18 23.02
CA GLY A 422 3.80 38.15 22.09
C GLY A 422 3.73 37.63 20.65
N PRO A 423 3.14 38.44 19.74
CA PRO A 423 3.01 38.11 18.32
C PRO A 423 4.35 37.98 17.58
N GLY A 424 5.43 38.52 18.15
CA GLY A 424 6.77 38.60 17.54
C GLY A 424 6.83 39.65 16.44
N GLU A 425 6.16 39.41 15.32
CA GLU A 425 5.99 40.39 14.23
C GLU A 425 4.52 40.49 13.82
N SER A 426 4.14 41.64 13.27
CA SER A 426 2.82 41.86 12.65
C SER A 426 2.79 41.24 11.25
N ASN A 427 1.64 40.71 10.81
CA ASN A 427 1.46 40.28 9.42
C ASN A 427 1.10 41.43 8.46
N GLY A 428 1.04 42.66 8.97
CA GLY A 428 0.71 43.85 8.18
C GLY A 428 -0.76 43.94 7.72
N CYS A 429 -1.65 43.03 8.16
CA CYS A 429 -3.03 43.04 7.76
C CYS A 429 -3.81 44.17 8.47
N THR A 430 -4.34 45.11 7.69
CA THR A 430 -5.18 46.22 8.19
C THR A 430 -6.67 46.04 7.91
N LYS A 431 -7.03 44.98 7.18
CA LYS A 431 -8.42 44.66 6.85
C LYS A 431 -9.06 43.90 8.01
N SER A 432 -10.36 44.13 8.21
CA SER A 432 -11.16 43.29 9.12
C SER A 432 -11.27 41.87 8.58
N GLU A 433 -11.30 40.90 9.50
CA GLU A 433 -11.51 39.49 9.16
C GLU A 433 -12.83 39.31 8.40
N GLU A 434 -12.78 38.53 7.32
CA GLU A 434 -13.92 38.26 6.45
C GLU A 434 -14.24 36.77 6.43
N LEU A 435 -15.49 36.41 6.68
CA LEU A 435 -16.02 35.07 6.42
C LEU A 435 -16.66 35.02 5.04
N THR A 436 -16.10 34.21 4.13
CA THR A 436 -16.62 34.09 2.77
C THR A 436 -17.89 33.22 2.70
N LYS A 437 -18.58 33.25 1.55
CA LYS A 437 -19.74 32.38 1.27
C LYS A 437 -19.41 30.88 1.34
N ASP A 438 -18.15 30.52 1.09
CA ASP A 438 -17.65 29.15 1.17
C ASP A 438 -17.17 28.77 2.58
N MET A 439 -17.47 29.62 3.58
CA MET A 439 -17.11 29.45 4.98
C MET A 439 -15.59 29.44 5.24
N ASN A 440 -14.83 30.18 4.42
CA ASN A 440 -13.40 30.39 4.62
C ASN A 440 -13.16 31.72 5.33
N LEU A 441 -12.16 31.80 6.21
CA LEU A 441 -11.75 33.06 6.84
C LEU A 441 -10.58 33.70 6.10
N LYS A 442 -10.71 34.99 5.81
CA LYS A 442 -9.67 35.83 5.20
C LYS A 442 -9.29 36.97 6.13
N PHE A 443 -8.10 37.53 5.90
CA PHE A 443 -7.62 38.74 6.59
C PHE A 443 -7.49 38.60 8.11
N THR A 444 -7.24 37.39 8.62
CA THR A 444 -6.94 37.20 10.04
C THR A 444 -5.60 37.89 10.36
N GLY A 445 -5.69 38.93 11.19
CA GLY A 445 -4.57 39.71 11.74
C GLY A 445 -4.70 39.77 13.27
N ASP A 446 -5.16 40.91 13.81
CA ASP A 446 -5.41 41.06 15.25
C ASP A 446 -6.47 40.10 15.81
N SER A 447 -7.33 39.55 14.94
CA SER A 447 -8.38 38.58 15.30
C SER A 447 -7.89 37.13 15.51
N ALA A 448 -6.57 36.92 15.51
CA ALA A 448 -5.96 35.60 15.68
C ALA A 448 -6.40 34.95 16.99
N ARG A 449 -6.93 33.74 16.89
CA ARG A 449 -7.57 33.04 18.00
C ARG A 449 -7.64 31.55 17.75
N PHE A 450 -8.00 30.79 18.76
CA PHE A 450 -8.39 29.40 18.60
C PHE A 450 -9.70 29.12 19.35
N GLU A 451 -10.41 28.12 18.85
CA GLU A 451 -11.66 27.63 19.41
C GLU A 451 -11.40 26.31 20.11
N LEU A 452 -11.73 26.24 21.41
CA LEU A 452 -11.61 25.04 22.23
C LEU A 452 -12.88 24.20 22.15
N TYR A 453 -12.68 22.90 21.95
CA TYR A 453 -13.71 21.86 21.93
C TYR A 453 -13.26 20.75 22.88
N LEU A 454 -13.72 20.78 24.11
CA LEU A 454 -13.30 19.87 25.17
C LEU A 454 -14.16 18.60 25.16
N ALA A 455 -13.49 17.45 25.12
CA ALA A 455 -14.17 16.17 25.11
C ALA A 455 -14.93 15.95 26.44
N LYS A 456 -16.20 15.56 26.34
CA LYS A 456 -17.04 15.25 27.52
C LYS A 456 -16.47 14.10 28.37
N ASN A 457 -15.87 13.11 27.70
CA ASN A 457 -15.18 11.98 28.33
C ASN A 457 -13.73 11.98 27.81
N PRO A 458 -12.84 12.80 28.40
CA PRO A 458 -11.50 12.99 27.86
C PRO A 458 -10.65 11.75 28.09
N ASN A 459 -9.96 11.29 27.03
CA ASN A 459 -9.07 10.13 27.05
C ASN A 459 -7.59 10.51 27.29
N GLY A 460 -7.33 11.74 27.69
CA GLY A 460 -5.99 12.26 27.93
C GLY A 460 -5.31 12.89 26.71
N LYS A 461 -5.98 13.01 25.57
CA LYS A 461 -5.40 13.57 24.35
C LYS A 461 -6.07 14.87 23.94
N MET A 462 -5.27 15.77 23.37
CA MET A 462 -5.72 16.95 22.66
C MET A 462 -5.04 17.06 21.30
N VAL A 463 -5.74 17.62 20.30
CA VAL A 463 -5.18 17.94 18.99
C VAL A 463 -5.37 19.41 18.67
N ILE A 464 -4.28 20.11 18.39
CA ILE A 464 -4.30 21.46 17.81
C ILE A 464 -4.47 21.30 16.30
N ILE A 465 -5.51 21.89 15.73
CA ILE A 465 -5.87 21.74 14.31
C ILE A 465 -5.51 23.02 13.56
N CYS A 466 -4.70 22.88 12.52
CA CYS A 466 -4.30 23.91 11.58
C CYS A 466 -5.06 23.72 10.25
N PRO A 467 -6.14 24.47 10.00
CA PRO A 467 -6.84 24.43 8.72
C PRO A 467 -5.95 24.91 7.58
N GLY A 468 -6.18 24.41 6.37
CA GLY A 468 -5.52 24.81 5.13
C GLY A 468 -6.17 26.02 4.46
N GLY A 469 -5.88 26.18 3.16
CA GLY A 469 -6.29 27.35 2.37
C GLY A 469 -5.13 28.12 1.72
N ALA A 470 -4.04 27.42 1.40
CA ALA A 470 -2.86 27.95 0.72
C ALA A 470 -2.19 29.16 1.41
N TYR A 471 -2.36 29.31 2.74
CA TYR A 471 -2.00 30.53 3.48
C TYR A 471 -2.68 31.82 2.96
N TRP A 472 -3.70 31.71 2.11
CA TRP A 472 -4.49 32.81 1.57
C TRP A 472 -5.82 33.01 2.31
N PHE A 473 -6.34 31.92 2.88
CA PHE A 473 -7.49 31.87 3.77
C PHE A 473 -7.32 30.68 4.72
N THR A 474 -8.20 30.54 5.71
CA THR A 474 -8.33 29.32 6.52
C THR A 474 -9.66 28.63 6.28
N ALA A 475 -9.62 27.35 5.90
CA ALA A 475 -10.79 26.52 5.62
C ALA A 475 -11.41 25.91 6.91
N TYR A 476 -11.54 26.76 7.93
CA TYR A 476 -11.69 26.35 9.34
C TYR A 476 -12.94 25.52 9.65
N VAL A 477 -13.95 25.50 8.77
CA VAL A 477 -15.15 24.69 8.99
C VAL A 477 -14.88 23.21 8.73
N HIS A 478 -14.56 22.85 7.48
CA HIS A 478 -14.46 21.44 7.10
C HIS A 478 -13.11 20.79 7.44
N GLU A 479 -12.07 21.61 7.63
CA GLU A 479 -10.75 21.15 8.08
C GLU A 479 -10.54 21.42 9.58
N GLY A 480 -11.36 22.26 10.21
CA GLY A 480 -11.26 22.57 11.65
C GLY A 480 -12.41 21.98 12.45
N GLN A 481 -13.59 22.59 12.35
CA GLN A 481 -14.75 22.24 13.20
C GLN A 481 -15.24 20.80 13.01
N TYR A 482 -15.32 20.30 11.78
CA TYR A 482 -15.74 18.91 11.53
C TYR A 482 -14.72 17.90 12.07
N ALA A 483 -13.43 18.23 11.99
CA ALA A 483 -12.37 17.43 12.58
C ALA A 483 -12.46 17.45 14.12
N ALA A 484 -12.67 18.63 14.71
CA ALA A 484 -12.87 18.77 16.15
C ALA A 484 -14.08 17.99 16.66
N GLU A 485 -15.21 18.01 15.95
CA GLU A 485 -16.41 17.23 16.31
C GLU A 485 -16.12 15.72 16.27
N TRP A 486 -15.44 15.24 15.23
CA TRP A 486 -15.03 13.84 15.16
C TRP A 486 -14.07 13.47 16.30
N LEU A 487 -13.04 14.27 16.57
CA LEU A 487 -12.10 14.03 17.67
C LEU A 487 -12.82 13.98 19.03
N ASN A 488 -13.76 14.89 19.27
CA ASN A 488 -14.56 14.91 20.50
C ASN A 488 -15.39 13.63 20.65
N SER A 489 -15.93 13.10 19.55
CA SER A 489 -16.62 11.80 19.55
C SER A 489 -15.71 10.62 19.94
N GLN A 490 -14.39 10.77 19.75
CA GLN A 490 -13.38 9.79 20.17
C GLN A 490 -12.86 10.04 21.60
N GLY A 491 -13.40 11.03 22.32
CA GLY A 491 -12.92 11.44 23.64
C GLY A 491 -11.66 12.30 23.61
N ILE A 492 -11.35 12.93 22.47
CA ILE A 492 -10.13 13.74 22.26
C ILE A 492 -10.52 15.21 22.18
N SER A 493 -9.94 16.05 23.05
CA SER A 493 -10.17 17.50 23.00
C SER A 493 -9.49 18.12 21.78
N ALA A 494 -9.98 19.25 21.30
CA ALA A 494 -9.41 19.91 20.13
C ALA A 494 -9.30 21.42 20.31
N ALA A 495 -8.30 22.02 19.67
CA ALA A 495 -8.14 23.46 19.53
C ALA A 495 -8.06 23.82 18.05
N VAL A 496 -9.10 24.43 17.49
CA VAL A 496 -9.13 24.83 16.08
C VAL A 496 -8.51 26.21 15.92
N LEU A 497 -7.35 26.29 15.28
CA LEU A 497 -6.59 27.51 15.12
C LEU A 497 -7.11 28.35 13.94
N LYS A 498 -7.36 29.63 14.21
CA LYS A 498 -7.56 30.70 13.23
C LYS A 498 -6.33 31.59 13.25
N TYR A 499 -5.28 31.13 12.58
CA TYR A 499 -3.97 31.79 12.58
C TYR A 499 -3.92 32.99 11.64
N ARG A 500 -3.01 33.91 11.93
CA ARG A 500 -2.69 35.06 11.08
C ARG A 500 -2.18 34.60 9.73
N LEU A 501 -2.77 35.13 8.67
CA LEU A 501 -2.31 34.85 7.31
C LEU A 501 -0.97 35.57 7.07
N PRO A 502 0.07 34.90 6.55
CA PRO A 502 1.44 35.40 6.60
C PRO A 502 1.72 36.62 5.72
N TYR A 503 1.17 36.71 4.51
CA TYR A 503 1.48 37.79 3.55
C TYR A 503 3.00 38.03 3.34
N GLY A 504 3.79 36.95 3.34
CA GLY A 504 5.26 37.02 3.27
C GLY A 504 5.96 37.17 4.63
N HIS A 505 5.24 37.27 5.74
CA HIS A 505 5.75 37.21 7.12
C HIS A 505 5.78 35.76 7.61
N TRP A 506 6.80 35.01 7.20
CA TRP A 506 6.85 33.55 7.32
C TRP A 506 6.85 33.00 8.75
N ASN A 507 7.29 33.77 9.76
CA ASN A 507 7.29 33.30 11.15
C ASN A 507 5.91 33.41 11.81
N VAL A 508 5.03 34.27 11.29
CA VAL A 508 3.75 34.60 11.93
C VAL A 508 2.89 33.36 12.20
N PRO A 509 2.60 32.47 11.22
CA PRO A 509 1.75 31.31 11.48
C PRO A 509 2.38 30.33 12.48
N LEU A 510 3.72 30.20 12.47
CA LEU A 510 4.44 29.32 13.39
C LEU A 510 4.35 29.85 14.83
N ASN A 511 4.53 31.16 15.04
CA ASN A 511 4.38 31.78 16.35
C ASN A 511 2.97 31.57 16.91
N ASP A 512 1.94 31.70 16.06
CA ASP A 512 0.55 31.52 16.47
C ASP A 512 0.31 30.09 16.99
N VAL A 513 0.70 29.05 16.22
CA VAL A 513 0.50 27.66 16.66
C VAL A 513 1.33 27.33 17.91
N GLN A 514 2.54 27.88 18.04
CA GLN A 514 3.38 27.73 19.23
C GLN A 514 2.72 28.34 20.48
N ASN A 515 2.07 29.50 20.36
CA ASN A 515 1.33 30.10 21.46
C ASN A 515 0.06 29.31 21.84
N VAL A 516 -0.60 28.64 20.87
CA VAL A 516 -1.68 27.68 21.19
C VAL A 516 -1.13 26.53 22.02
N PHE A 517 0.03 25.96 21.65
CA PHE A 517 0.68 24.91 22.44
C PHE A 517 0.93 25.34 23.88
N ARG A 518 1.52 26.53 24.10
CA ARG A 518 1.76 27.06 25.47
C ARG A 518 0.46 27.17 26.27
N TYR A 519 -0.57 27.77 25.67
CA TYR A 519 -1.87 27.90 26.32
C TYR A 519 -2.46 26.53 26.67
N CYS A 520 -2.48 25.61 25.72
CA CYS A 520 -3.06 24.30 25.93
C CYS A 520 -2.27 23.47 26.95
N ARG A 521 -0.93 23.59 27.00
CA ARG A 521 -0.09 22.94 28.02
C ARG A 521 -0.33 23.53 29.42
N HIS A 522 -0.48 24.84 29.53
CA HIS A 522 -0.76 25.52 30.81
C HIS A 522 -2.05 24.99 31.46
N TYR A 523 -3.11 24.83 30.67
CA TYR A 523 -4.41 24.34 31.17
C TYR A 523 -4.62 22.83 31.02
N ALA A 524 -3.65 22.09 30.48
CA ALA A 524 -3.75 20.64 30.29
C ALA A 524 -4.13 19.87 31.58
N PRO A 525 -3.58 20.20 32.77
CA PRO A 525 -3.98 19.54 34.01
C PRO A 525 -5.47 19.71 34.36
N GLU A 526 -6.04 20.89 34.08
CA GLU A 526 -7.47 21.18 34.32
C GLU A 526 -8.38 20.36 33.41
N TRP A 527 -7.96 20.17 32.16
CA TRP A 527 -8.75 19.45 31.14
C TRP A 527 -8.48 17.94 31.11
N GLY A 528 -7.66 17.43 32.02
CA GLY A 528 -7.24 16.02 32.04
C GLY A 528 -6.44 15.61 30.80
N VAL A 529 -5.78 16.55 30.12
CA VAL A 529 -4.97 16.33 28.92
C VAL A 529 -3.53 15.98 29.33
N LYS A 530 -2.96 14.96 28.68
CA LYS A 530 -1.61 14.45 28.91
C LYS A 530 -0.74 14.58 27.66
N GLN A 531 -1.33 14.32 26.49
CA GLN A 531 -0.66 14.42 25.20
C GLN A 531 -1.33 15.48 24.33
N ILE A 532 -0.53 16.34 23.69
CA ILE A 532 -0.99 17.37 22.75
C ILE A 532 -0.28 17.16 21.42
N GLY A 533 -1.05 16.77 20.40
CA GLY A 533 -0.56 16.64 19.03
C GLY A 533 -1.00 17.80 18.15
N VAL A 534 -0.50 17.80 16.92
CA VAL A 534 -0.90 18.76 15.88
C VAL A 534 -1.48 18.04 14.67
N MET A 535 -2.56 18.57 14.12
CA MET A 535 -3.19 18.10 12.88
C MET A 535 -3.21 19.25 11.88
N GLY A 536 -2.94 18.98 10.61
CA GLY A 536 -3.05 20.01 9.58
C GLY A 536 -3.44 19.48 8.20
N PHE A 537 -4.04 20.37 7.41
CA PHE A 537 -4.58 20.08 6.08
C PHE A 537 -3.92 20.99 5.02
N SER A 538 -3.44 20.46 3.89
CA SER A 538 -2.85 21.29 2.81
C SER A 538 -1.76 22.24 3.35
N ALA A 539 -1.90 23.57 3.19
CA ALA A 539 -1.02 24.57 3.80
C ALA A 539 -1.07 24.61 5.35
N GLY A 540 -2.18 24.21 5.96
CA GLY A 540 -2.24 23.96 7.40
C GLY A 540 -1.47 22.69 7.79
N GLY A 541 -1.38 21.71 6.87
CA GLY A 541 -0.52 20.54 6.98
C GLY A 541 0.96 20.92 6.92
N HIS A 542 1.31 21.87 6.06
CA HIS A 542 2.63 22.50 6.06
C HIS A 542 2.92 23.18 7.42
N LEU A 543 1.96 23.93 7.98
CA LEU A 543 2.11 24.54 9.29
C LEU A 543 2.29 23.50 10.41
N ALA A 544 1.50 22.42 10.39
CA ALA A 544 1.62 21.32 11.34
C ALA A 544 2.99 20.62 11.23
N ALA A 545 3.48 20.35 10.01
CA ALA A 545 4.82 19.82 9.78
C ALA A 545 5.92 20.80 10.20
N THR A 546 5.72 22.11 10.00
CA THR A 546 6.62 23.17 10.49
C THR A 546 6.69 23.15 12.01
N ALA A 547 5.56 23.10 12.72
CA ALA A 547 5.54 22.98 14.18
C ALA A 547 6.22 21.68 14.67
N SER A 548 6.14 20.61 13.88
CA SER A 548 6.74 19.30 14.19
C SER A 548 8.26 19.27 14.02
N THR A 549 8.82 20.16 13.19
CA THR A 549 10.25 20.16 12.79
C THR A 549 11.01 21.40 13.23
N GLN A 550 10.32 22.48 13.61
CA GLN A 550 10.90 23.78 13.96
C GLN A 550 10.34 24.35 15.27
N TYR A 551 9.94 23.49 16.22
CA TYR A 551 9.63 23.92 17.58
C TYR A 551 10.89 24.48 18.26
N ILE A 552 10.70 25.37 19.23
CA ILE A 552 11.81 26.13 19.85
C ILE A 552 12.10 25.70 21.29
N ASP A 553 11.19 24.94 21.91
CA ASP A 553 11.31 24.43 23.26
C ASP A 553 10.37 23.22 23.48
N ALA A 554 10.43 22.63 24.68
CA ALA A 554 9.59 21.48 25.03
C ALA A 554 8.08 21.83 25.10
N GLU A 555 7.72 23.07 25.41
CA GLU A 555 6.33 23.50 25.51
C GLU A 555 5.66 23.57 24.13
N THR A 556 6.43 23.94 23.11
CA THR A 556 5.98 24.12 21.73
C THR A 556 6.11 22.86 20.87
N ARG A 557 6.74 21.81 21.39
CA ARG A 557 6.92 20.53 20.68
C ARG A 557 5.61 19.70 20.68
N PRO A 558 5.09 19.28 19.52
CA PRO A 558 3.99 18.32 19.45
C PRO A 558 4.41 16.94 19.98
N ASP A 559 3.50 16.23 20.65
CA ASP A 559 3.72 14.84 21.06
C ASP A 559 3.57 13.86 19.88
N PHE A 560 2.73 14.22 18.90
CA PHE A 560 2.44 13.47 17.67
C PHE A 560 1.91 14.41 16.59
N SER A 561 1.95 13.96 15.33
CA SER A 561 1.51 14.76 14.18
C SER A 561 0.58 13.99 13.25
N ILE A 562 -0.45 14.67 12.73
CA ILE A 562 -1.41 14.15 11.76
C ILE A 562 -1.45 15.07 10.56
N LEU A 563 -1.00 14.58 9.41
CA LEU A 563 -0.88 15.37 8.18
C LEU A 563 -1.87 14.85 7.14
N VAL A 564 -2.76 15.72 6.68
CA VAL A 564 -3.81 15.40 5.71
C VAL A 564 -3.55 16.19 4.43
N TYR A 565 -3.23 15.49 3.33
CA TYR A 565 -2.78 16.06 2.05
C TYR A 565 -1.83 17.28 2.18
N PRO A 566 -0.78 17.22 3.03
CA PRO A 566 0.03 18.37 3.37
C PRO A 566 0.83 18.93 2.19
N VAL A 567 0.93 20.26 2.10
CA VAL A 567 2.04 20.89 1.38
C VAL A 567 3.31 20.65 2.20
N ILE A 568 4.41 20.25 1.57
CA ILE A 568 5.66 19.91 2.28
C ILE A 568 6.87 20.61 1.68
N SER A 569 7.07 20.50 0.36
CA SER A 569 8.35 20.84 -0.28
C SER A 569 8.19 22.01 -1.24
N SER A 570 9.19 22.87 -1.36
CA SER A 570 9.22 23.91 -2.41
C SER A 570 9.88 23.43 -3.70
N GLU A 571 10.29 22.16 -3.77
CA GLU A 571 11.00 21.60 -4.93
C GLU A 571 10.16 21.73 -6.22
N PRO A 572 10.77 22.14 -7.35
CA PRO A 572 10.08 22.26 -8.63
C PRO A 572 9.35 20.96 -9.02
N GLY A 573 8.11 21.10 -9.48
CA GLY A 573 7.26 19.96 -9.87
C GLY A 573 6.62 19.20 -8.71
N VAL A 574 6.91 19.58 -7.46
CA VAL A 574 6.29 19.01 -6.25
C VAL A 574 5.57 20.08 -5.44
N GLY A 575 6.18 21.26 -5.29
CA GLY A 575 5.64 22.29 -4.42
C GLY A 575 4.35 22.93 -4.93
N HIS A 576 3.48 23.29 -3.99
CA HIS A 576 2.33 24.16 -4.26
C HIS A 576 2.77 25.62 -4.19
N GLU A 577 3.12 26.19 -5.34
CA GLU A 577 3.73 27.52 -5.47
C GLU A 577 2.95 28.61 -4.74
N GLY A 578 1.61 28.59 -4.83
CA GLY A 578 0.74 29.55 -4.16
C GLY A 578 0.92 29.58 -2.64
N SER A 579 1.12 28.41 -2.00
CA SER A 579 1.34 28.34 -0.55
C SER A 579 2.66 28.99 -0.15
N PHE A 580 3.74 28.69 -0.87
CA PHE A 580 5.06 29.29 -0.61
C PHE A 580 5.07 30.78 -0.91
N ASN A 581 4.45 31.21 -2.02
CA ASN A 581 4.33 32.61 -2.37
C ASN A 581 3.61 33.42 -1.27
N ASN A 582 2.56 32.86 -0.65
CA ASN A 582 1.86 33.50 0.45
C ASN A 582 2.65 33.47 1.76
N LEU A 583 3.38 32.40 2.03
CA LEU A 583 4.16 32.24 3.27
C LEU A 583 5.43 33.10 3.27
N ILE A 584 6.29 32.93 2.27
CA ILE A 584 7.64 33.53 2.22
C ILE A 584 7.77 34.67 1.20
N GLY A 585 6.70 34.97 0.44
CA GLY A 585 6.72 35.98 -0.63
C GLY A 585 7.08 35.39 -2.00
N THR A 586 6.86 36.17 -3.07
CA THR A 586 7.10 35.72 -4.45
C THR A 586 8.56 35.89 -4.87
N GLU A 587 9.08 34.96 -5.68
CA GLU A 587 10.44 35.07 -6.26
C GLU A 587 10.64 36.42 -6.96
N LYS A 588 9.65 36.84 -7.78
CA LYS A 588 9.66 38.14 -8.46
C LYS A 588 9.83 39.31 -7.48
N GLY A 589 9.22 39.24 -6.31
CA GLY A 589 9.35 40.25 -5.25
C GLY A 589 10.77 40.30 -4.68
N TRP A 590 11.33 39.13 -4.34
CA TRP A 590 12.67 39.02 -3.78
C TRP A 590 13.77 39.40 -4.79
N TYR A 591 13.61 39.00 -6.04
CA TYR A 591 14.62 39.15 -7.10
C TYR A 591 14.58 40.53 -7.77
N ASN A 592 13.61 41.37 -7.44
CA ASN A 592 13.52 42.74 -7.94
C ASN A 592 14.71 43.57 -7.43
N ARG A 593 15.59 43.96 -8.37
CA ARG A 593 16.77 44.80 -8.12
C ARG A 593 16.47 46.30 -8.13
N LYS A 594 15.31 46.73 -8.63
CA LYS A 594 14.99 48.16 -8.77
C LYS A 594 15.09 48.86 -7.41
N GLY A 595 15.98 49.84 -7.31
CA GLY A 595 16.19 50.61 -6.08
C GLY A 595 17.07 49.94 -5.02
N LYS A 596 17.71 48.81 -5.31
CA LYS A 596 18.67 48.12 -4.42
C LYS A 596 20.07 48.13 -5.02
N ASP A 597 21.09 48.33 -4.19
CA ASP A 597 22.48 48.00 -4.57
C ASP A 597 22.66 46.48 -4.73
N PHE A 598 23.83 46.07 -5.23
CA PHE A 598 24.11 44.66 -5.49
C PHE A 598 24.11 43.82 -4.21
N GLU A 599 24.69 44.31 -3.12
CA GLU A 599 24.86 43.57 -1.87
C GLU A 599 23.50 43.32 -1.18
N SER A 600 22.65 44.35 -1.11
CA SER A 600 21.29 44.28 -0.57
C SER A 600 20.41 43.36 -1.41
N TRP A 601 20.54 43.43 -2.74
CA TRP A 601 19.81 42.53 -3.64
C TRP A 601 20.26 41.07 -3.49
N ASP A 602 21.57 40.81 -3.49
CA ASP A 602 22.14 39.47 -3.36
C ASP A 602 21.82 38.85 -1.99
N THR A 603 21.88 39.65 -0.92
CA THR A 603 21.46 39.23 0.43
C THR A 603 19.99 38.84 0.46
N GLY A 604 19.11 39.64 -0.16
CA GLY A 604 17.68 39.32 -0.27
C GLY A 604 17.42 38.03 -1.05
N LYS A 605 18.13 37.84 -2.17
CA LYS A 605 18.06 36.60 -2.96
C LYS A 605 18.50 35.38 -2.15
N LYS A 606 19.65 35.44 -1.49
CA LYS A 606 20.16 34.35 -0.63
C LYS A 606 19.19 34.03 0.50
N LYS A 607 18.56 35.05 1.10
CA LYS A 607 17.53 34.85 2.14
C LYS A 607 16.31 34.12 1.60
N PHE A 608 15.82 34.46 0.40
CA PHE A 608 14.71 33.75 -0.22
C PHE A 608 15.02 32.26 -0.47
N GLU A 609 16.21 31.97 -1.01
CA GLU A 609 16.65 30.57 -1.20
C GLU A 609 16.75 29.81 0.12
N ALA A 610 17.31 30.44 1.17
CA ALA A 610 17.38 29.85 2.50
C ALA A 610 15.98 29.61 3.12
N LEU A 611 15.00 30.47 2.84
CA LEU A 611 13.62 30.29 3.28
C LEU A 611 12.94 29.13 2.56
N LYS A 612 13.12 28.99 1.23
CA LYS A 612 12.63 27.82 0.47
C LYS A 612 13.18 26.51 1.05
N GLU A 613 14.46 26.48 1.37
CA GLU A 613 15.11 25.34 2.00
C GLU A 613 14.55 25.06 3.39
N ARG A 614 14.47 26.08 4.24
CA ARG A 614 13.96 25.99 5.62
C ARG A 614 12.52 25.51 5.66
N TYR A 615 11.68 25.97 4.75
CA TYR A 615 10.27 25.58 4.68
C TYR A 615 10.01 24.41 3.73
N SER A 616 11.04 23.72 3.25
CA SER A 616 10.88 22.39 2.67
C SER A 616 10.98 21.35 3.77
N LEU A 617 9.85 20.96 4.36
CA LEU A 617 9.83 20.21 5.63
C LEU A 617 10.35 18.79 5.49
N ASP A 618 10.37 18.21 4.29
CA ASP A 618 11.05 16.94 4.02
C ASP A 618 12.56 16.99 4.33
N LYS A 619 13.16 18.17 4.27
CA LYS A 619 14.58 18.40 4.58
C LYS A 619 14.84 18.74 6.05
N GLN A 620 13.78 18.99 6.82
CA GLN A 620 13.87 19.40 8.24
C GLN A 620 13.55 18.25 9.21
N VAL A 621 13.20 17.06 8.70
CA VAL A 621 12.95 15.89 9.54
C VAL A 621 14.22 15.44 10.25
N SER A 622 14.11 15.22 11.55
CA SER A 622 15.15 14.70 12.44
C SER A 622 14.61 13.55 13.29
N ALA A 623 15.47 12.90 14.07
CA ALA A 623 15.05 11.86 15.03
C ALA A 623 14.10 12.40 16.13
N ASP A 624 14.09 13.72 16.36
CA ASP A 624 13.22 14.35 17.35
C ASP A 624 11.83 14.71 16.78
N THR A 625 11.65 14.58 15.46
CA THR A 625 10.36 14.78 14.81
C THR A 625 9.35 13.77 15.40
N PRO A 626 8.14 14.22 15.79
CA PRO A 626 7.18 13.37 16.49
C PRO A 626 6.62 12.25 15.60
N LYS A 627 6.06 11.22 16.25
CA LYS A 627 5.37 10.13 15.57
C LYS A 627 4.27 10.70 14.67
N THR A 628 4.26 10.30 13.40
CA THR A 628 3.47 10.97 12.35
C THR A 628 2.51 10.03 11.63
N PHE A 629 1.26 10.46 11.47
CA PHE A 629 0.23 9.87 10.60
C PHE A 629 0.10 10.71 9.33
N ILE A 630 0.11 10.08 8.15
CA ILE A 630 -0.04 10.78 6.86
C ILE A 630 -1.18 10.16 6.07
N ILE A 631 -2.09 10.98 5.54
CA ILE A 631 -3.15 10.51 4.65
C ILE A 631 -3.48 11.49 3.52
N PHE A 632 -3.75 10.98 2.32
CA PHE A 632 -3.98 11.80 1.13
C PHE A 632 -4.65 10.99 0.00
N SER A 633 -4.95 11.65 -1.12
CA SER A 633 -5.50 11.01 -2.32
C SER A 633 -4.45 10.97 -3.44
N SER A 634 -4.30 9.82 -4.09
CA SER A 634 -3.35 9.58 -5.18
C SER A 634 -3.64 10.41 -6.43
N ASN A 635 -4.89 10.87 -6.60
CA ASN A 635 -5.30 11.75 -7.69
C ASN A 635 -5.37 13.23 -7.29
N ASP A 636 -4.63 13.63 -6.26
CA ASP A 636 -4.44 15.02 -5.89
C ASP A 636 -3.48 15.72 -6.87
N TYR A 637 -4.01 16.56 -7.74
CA TYR A 637 -3.22 17.35 -8.68
C TYR A 637 -2.95 18.78 -8.20
N GLY A 638 -3.58 19.19 -7.08
CA GLY A 638 -3.35 20.50 -6.48
C GLY A 638 -2.10 20.48 -5.61
N VAL A 639 -1.98 19.47 -4.76
CA VAL A 639 -0.77 19.16 -4.00
C VAL A 639 -0.37 17.73 -4.37
N PRO A 640 0.61 17.56 -5.27
CA PRO A 640 0.97 16.23 -5.75
C PRO A 640 1.40 15.30 -4.60
N PRO A 641 0.99 14.01 -4.64
CA PRO A 641 1.43 12.93 -3.74
C PRO A 641 2.91 12.86 -3.40
N GLU A 642 3.77 13.43 -4.26
CA GLU A 642 5.19 13.58 -4.01
C GLU A 642 5.53 14.35 -2.73
N ASN A 643 4.65 15.23 -2.23
CA ASN A 643 4.86 15.94 -0.96
C ASN A 643 4.89 14.97 0.22
N GLU A 644 3.86 14.13 0.32
CA GLU A 644 3.67 13.14 1.37
C GLU A 644 4.75 12.07 1.31
N VAL A 645 5.04 11.58 0.10
CA VAL A 645 6.07 10.56 -0.09
C VAL A 645 7.46 11.05 0.32
N ARG A 646 7.81 12.32 0.03
CA ARG A 646 9.10 12.89 0.45
C ARG A 646 9.20 12.99 1.96
N TYR A 647 8.16 13.49 2.62
CA TYR A 647 8.12 13.60 4.08
C TYR A 647 8.20 12.21 4.73
N PHE A 648 7.41 11.25 4.24
CA PHE A 648 7.44 9.86 4.70
C PHE A 648 8.84 9.23 4.58
N ASN A 649 9.50 9.37 3.42
CA ASN A 649 10.85 8.85 3.22
C ASN A 649 11.86 9.49 4.19
N ALA A 650 11.71 10.79 4.49
CA ALA A 650 12.55 11.48 5.46
C ALA A 650 12.30 11.00 6.90
N LEU A 651 11.05 10.71 7.28
CA LEU A 651 10.69 10.11 8.57
C LEU A 651 11.32 8.72 8.72
N VAL A 652 11.17 7.85 7.71
CA VAL A 652 11.77 6.51 7.70
C VAL A 652 13.29 6.59 7.81
N LYS A 653 13.93 7.47 7.03
CA LYS A 653 15.40 7.66 7.07
C LYS A 653 15.90 8.08 8.44
N ASN A 654 15.13 8.88 9.19
CA ASN A 654 15.48 9.33 10.53
C ASN A 654 14.98 8.40 11.65
N GLY A 655 14.39 7.25 11.31
CA GLY A 655 13.89 6.28 12.30
C GLY A 655 12.65 6.74 13.06
N VAL A 656 11.94 7.75 12.55
CA VAL A 656 10.73 8.31 13.17
C VAL A 656 9.55 7.37 12.95
N PRO A 657 8.80 6.99 14.00
CA PRO A 657 7.59 6.20 13.82
C PRO A 657 6.55 6.89 12.94
N CYS A 658 6.16 6.21 11.87
CA CYS A 658 5.23 6.76 10.91
C CYS A 658 4.40 5.69 10.20
N GLU A 659 3.25 6.12 9.69
CA GLU A 659 2.37 5.37 8.82
C GLU A 659 1.79 6.31 7.76
N MET A 660 1.47 5.75 6.58
CA MET A 660 1.03 6.52 5.43
C MET A 660 -0.06 5.77 4.66
N HIS A 661 -1.15 6.46 4.35
CA HIS A 661 -2.29 5.91 3.63
C HIS A 661 -2.65 6.80 2.43
N ALA A 662 -2.77 6.21 1.25
CA ALA A 662 -3.12 6.91 0.02
C ALA A 662 -4.29 6.21 -0.67
N PHE A 663 -5.37 6.96 -0.91
CA PHE A 663 -6.56 6.44 -1.60
C PHE A 663 -6.55 6.83 -3.08
N PRO A 664 -7.06 5.97 -3.99
CA PRO A 664 -6.98 6.23 -5.43
C PRO A 664 -7.81 7.45 -5.87
N GLY A 665 -8.82 7.84 -5.10
CA GLY A 665 -9.73 8.94 -5.39
C GLY A 665 -9.89 9.95 -4.25
N GLY A 666 -10.50 11.10 -4.55
CA GLY A 666 -10.82 12.17 -3.60
C GLY A 666 -10.40 13.57 -4.02
N GLY A 667 -9.29 13.68 -4.76
CA GLY A 667 -8.66 14.96 -5.08
C GLY A 667 -8.20 15.72 -3.82
N HIS A 668 -8.06 17.05 -3.94
CA HIS A 668 -7.61 17.92 -2.85
C HIS A 668 -8.78 18.49 -2.03
N GLY A 669 -8.54 18.82 -0.76
CA GLY A 669 -9.45 19.69 0.04
C GLY A 669 -10.74 19.04 0.53
N TYR A 670 -10.76 17.71 0.69
CA TYR A 670 -11.93 16.99 1.19
C TYR A 670 -12.12 17.11 2.71
N GLY A 671 -11.05 17.38 3.48
CA GLY A 671 -11.08 17.52 4.94
C GLY A 671 -11.91 16.45 5.65
N PHE A 672 -12.73 16.89 6.59
CA PHE A 672 -13.71 16.06 7.31
C PHE A 672 -15.14 16.25 6.79
N ARG A 673 -15.29 16.62 5.51
CA ARG A 673 -16.59 16.56 4.85
C ARG A 673 -17.13 15.13 4.94
N ASN A 674 -18.39 14.96 5.26
CA ASN A 674 -19.05 13.67 5.22
C ASN A 674 -20.52 13.89 4.84
N ALA A 675 -21.25 12.80 4.60
CA ALA A 675 -22.65 12.83 4.19
C ALA A 675 -23.57 13.62 5.16
N LYS A 676 -23.21 13.80 6.43
CA LYS A 676 -23.94 14.65 7.39
C LYS A 676 -23.88 16.13 6.98
N TYR A 677 -22.73 16.59 6.49
CA TYR A 677 -22.46 18.02 6.28
C TYR A 677 -22.58 18.46 4.82
N CYS A 678 -22.02 17.69 3.88
CA CYS A 678 -21.98 18.04 2.47
C CYS A 678 -21.51 16.86 1.60
N ASN A 679 -21.34 17.10 0.29
CA ASN A 679 -20.71 16.13 -0.60
C ASN A 679 -19.32 15.74 -0.06
N ASP A 680 -19.06 14.44 0.09
CA ASP A 680 -17.80 13.88 0.57
C ASP A 680 -17.04 13.27 -0.61
N PRO A 681 -15.98 13.92 -1.12
CA PRO A 681 -15.20 13.41 -2.24
C PRO A 681 -14.53 12.05 -1.97
N ILE A 682 -14.37 11.68 -0.70
CA ILE A 682 -13.78 10.40 -0.28
C ILE A 682 -14.79 9.52 0.46
N GLN A 683 -16.09 9.66 0.19
CA GLN A 683 -17.15 8.93 0.89
C GLN A 683 -16.88 7.41 0.97
N GLU A 684 -16.38 6.83 -0.11
CA GLU A 684 -16.04 5.42 -0.20
C GLU A 684 -14.85 5.03 0.69
N TYR A 685 -13.89 5.94 0.93
CA TYR A 685 -12.69 5.73 1.75
C TYR A 685 -12.83 6.25 3.19
N ARG A 686 -13.93 6.94 3.51
CA ARG A 686 -14.09 7.70 4.76
C ARG A 686 -13.96 6.82 6.01
N ASN A 687 -14.54 5.63 5.98
CA ASN A 687 -14.44 4.70 7.10
C ASN A 687 -13.01 4.23 7.33
N ASP A 688 -12.25 3.97 6.26
CA ASP A 688 -10.86 3.54 6.36
C ASP A 688 -9.98 4.67 6.89
N PHE A 689 -10.18 5.90 6.42
CA PHE A 689 -9.52 7.09 6.96
C PHE A 689 -9.75 7.20 8.48
N LEU A 690 -11.02 7.26 8.89
CA LEU A 690 -11.34 7.48 10.30
C LEU A 690 -10.89 6.31 11.18
N SER A 691 -10.95 5.08 10.68
CA SER A 691 -10.50 3.89 11.42
C SER A 691 -8.99 3.88 11.62
N ALA A 692 -8.21 4.12 10.57
CA ALA A 692 -6.75 4.18 10.65
C ALA A 692 -6.28 5.28 11.61
N MET A 693 -6.87 6.47 11.51
CA MET A 693 -6.55 7.57 12.41
C MET A 693 -7.00 7.29 13.85
N ALA A 694 -8.16 6.66 14.06
CA ALA A 694 -8.62 6.28 15.40
C ALA A 694 -7.68 5.26 16.06
N ARG A 695 -7.21 4.25 15.31
CA ARG A 695 -6.19 3.32 15.83
C ARG A 695 -4.90 4.06 16.13
N PHE A 696 -4.39 4.87 15.21
CA PHE A 696 -3.17 5.65 15.43
C PHE A 696 -3.25 6.41 16.76
N LEU A 697 -4.35 7.12 16.98
CA LEU A 697 -4.61 7.88 18.21
C LEU A 697 -4.77 7.00 19.45
N LYS A 698 -5.31 5.79 19.32
CA LYS A 698 -5.43 4.83 20.43
C LYS A 698 -4.08 4.21 20.83
N GLU A 699 -3.15 4.08 19.90
CA GLU A 699 -1.83 3.47 20.10
C GLU A 699 -0.76 4.43 20.63
N LEU A 700 -1.05 5.73 20.66
CA LEU A 700 -0.24 6.76 21.36
C LEU A 700 -0.47 6.71 22.86
#